data_AF-A0A8J1YQI1-F1
#
_entry.id   AF-A0A8J1YQI1-F1
#
_cell.length_a   1.000
_cell.length_b   1.000
_cell.length_c   1.000
_cell.angle_alpha   90.00
_cell.angle_beta   90.00
_cell.angle_gamma   90.00
#
_symmetry.space_group_name_H-M   'P 1'
#
loop_
_entity.id
_entity.type
_entity.pdbx_description
1 polymer ?
#
loop_
_entity_poly.entity_id
_entity_poly.type
_entity_poly.pdbx_seq_one_letter_code
_entity_poly.pdbx_strand_id
1 'polypeptide(L)'
;MMIRDIIERPSSSTSASCARSPSPPTSHSNGFPLAQHRSQKQFKATSSFSRTPKQEIDHHDRIRVARTGHPVQAVPAVQAVSSRSAYQSRPAVVGDAHALLKEDSEANWRLVRDMSDAQREEERRELEERFGGNLMKALRTRAMGRSQAMSSADIPSSSTSQIHSSLPDTPGVILSSSALKERYFPDVPTESSKLEWLQSPTASCSTDTSVRFDLTGTALSDADKTDLPSDLGLHHHGTAPDLAGYTLQDILHLARSTVPSQRITMLGVLAKIVATYEFDTGTMKNVEARTACREGKVREKGVELGVEILLSPSRSLGIMRAGIDLLFEALGGSTWWWLDKDLATVPFQQDSGGIANLPFDVLIPRLSQILANKSGFPPRSIQQIIRILRRAAQHSVQLAKTVCPLVSVVAQDHVLRKPWPLEPDNEPSIDCLRLVDDVVTSSRTCALSLVGEDLFQELLKFAIPSTWTSGTECQVLTLEVLQIYRKVGRYGLLASIATSAQDIWRDFGFWASRQITPLPLASSMISVYFDCLAIWMTCATDPHRTTPEHDLTWSQISKRGWADEAILIIRNIGIQRGRIGEISSALGLLVVWVDGTGLNGLRGGEAEKTAVINELRQSELQSVLQQYVDANSTELDDEAIIQMLTIAMRLQRNLSSAPEAKGLLFELDTIQILMSKFLMNPKSVKATASKHDAQLRYELLHLSRASNLIDVDAWSRQAFSLMLEFGPGDETVALDLVDLLLREDWSSTAPDLLNQLSSLTHRDGLQILRPLLQYAILPDVSHVIGPSYPSYLYLKATSTLRQPVERSRPGLPLPLDWVFSPLNELLSSATSSAFSQAPLDWNPNELEIVQATLILAQLNQHPVDRSSTLLNLMKVFMLEHGQQSASTSDSDIFRDSTVSLALSSLLTPITRPTAGQNPRSLGLEDVAKSFLGSDVPFFRFYSDFLALYESISFSHILFAQLLLPPLAMSYPVDYRKLLWAEQSSALRTVRTKISDVPLEQGSIRVFYVPREEDPDV
;
A
#
# COMPACT_ATOMS: atom_id res chain seq x y z
N MET A 1 -32.13 -36.67 -10.33
CA MET A 1 -33.28 -37.01 -9.46
C MET A 1 -33.32 -35.96 -8.35
N MET A 2 -34.53 -35.52 -7.98
CA MET A 2 -34.81 -34.29 -7.20
C MET A 2 -34.10 -34.22 -5.84
N ILE A 3 -33.50 -33.07 -5.51
CA ILE A 3 -33.50 -32.53 -4.13
C ILE A 3 -33.73 -31.01 -4.21
N ARG A 4 -35.01 -30.63 -4.08
CA ARG A 4 -35.46 -29.35 -3.53
C ARG A 4 -36.17 -29.71 -2.21
N ASP A 5 -35.87 -28.95 -1.16
CA ASP A 5 -36.70 -28.59 0.02
C ASP A 5 -35.96 -28.69 1.38
N ILE A 6 -35.40 -27.53 1.75
CA ILE A 6 -35.64 -26.70 2.96
C ILE A 6 -35.90 -27.41 4.31
N ILE A 7 -35.07 -27.09 5.33
CA ILE A 7 -35.53 -26.71 6.68
C ILE A 7 -34.62 -25.60 7.24
N GLU A 8 -35.05 -24.34 7.13
CA GLU A 8 -34.52 -23.23 7.94
C GLU A 8 -35.22 -23.21 9.30
N ARG A 9 -34.44 -23.13 10.40
CA ARG A 9 -34.97 -22.92 11.76
C ARG A 9 -34.90 -21.43 12.13
N PRO A 10 -35.98 -20.81 12.63
CA PRO A 10 -35.95 -19.44 13.13
C PRO A 10 -35.33 -19.39 14.53
N SER A 11 -34.28 -18.58 14.72
CA SER A 11 -33.78 -18.25 16.06
C SER A 11 -34.68 -17.20 16.72
N SER A 12 -35.33 -17.65 17.78
CA SER A 12 -36.25 -16.90 18.63
C SER A 12 -35.56 -15.77 19.40
N SER A 13 -36.12 -14.58 19.29
CA SER A 13 -35.88 -13.42 20.15
C SER A 13 -36.28 -13.72 21.60
N THR A 14 -35.35 -13.55 22.54
CA THR A 14 -35.64 -13.56 23.98
C THR A 14 -35.52 -12.14 24.52
N SER A 15 -36.67 -11.49 24.67
CA SER A 15 -36.86 -10.26 25.42
C SER A 15 -36.93 -10.57 26.91
N ALA A 16 -35.99 -10.06 27.71
CA ALA A 16 -36.11 -9.97 29.16
C ALA A 16 -36.23 -8.50 29.57
N SER A 17 -37.46 -8.07 29.85
CA SER A 17 -37.77 -6.86 30.60
C SER A 17 -37.97 -7.21 32.07
N CYS A 18 -37.35 -6.48 33.00
CA CYS A 18 -38.02 -5.61 33.99
C CYS A 18 -37.13 -5.38 35.24
N ALA A 19 -36.82 -4.11 35.55
CA ALA A 19 -36.86 -3.56 36.92
C ALA A 19 -36.71 -2.01 36.89
N ARG A 20 -37.84 -1.30 37.01
CA ARG A 20 -37.93 0.07 37.61
C ARG A 20 -37.87 -0.12 39.14
N SER A 21 -37.36 0.75 40.00
CA SER A 21 -37.55 2.21 40.27
C SER A 21 -36.54 2.57 41.42
N PRO A 22 -36.23 3.83 41.83
CA PRO A 22 -37.22 4.84 42.25
C PRO A 22 -36.86 6.31 41.95
N SER A 23 -37.89 7.17 41.98
CA SER A 23 -37.78 8.62 42.08
C SER A 23 -37.68 9.08 43.54
N PRO A 24 -36.93 10.16 43.83
CA PRO A 24 -37.22 11.00 45.00
C PRO A 24 -37.11 12.52 44.62
N PRO A 25 -37.24 13.49 45.54
CA PRO A 25 -38.43 14.34 45.64
C PRO A 25 -38.16 15.84 45.37
N THR A 26 -39.22 16.63 45.51
CA THR A 26 -39.37 18.07 45.27
C THR A 26 -38.47 19.01 46.10
N SER A 27 -38.28 20.20 45.51
CA SER A 27 -37.47 21.38 45.86
C SER A 27 -37.70 22.06 47.22
N HIS A 28 -36.66 22.71 47.76
CA HIS A 28 -36.74 24.00 48.47
C HIS A 28 -35.50 24.89 48.22
N SER A 29 -35.70 26.20 48.35
CA SER A 29 -35.01 27.34 47.73
C SER A 29 -33.81 27.93 48.49
N ASN A 30 -32.94 28.67 47.76
CA ASN A 30 -32.33 30.00 48.07
C ASN A 30 -30.95 30.12 47.34
N GLY A 31 -30.63 31.03 46.40
CA GLY A 31 -31.31 32.16 45.77
C GLY A 31 -30.44 32.86 44.68
N PHE A 32 -31.11 33.67 43.84
CA PHE A 32 -30.65 34.77 42.94
C PHE A 32 -29.85 34.49 41.62
N PRO A 33 -30.07 35.27 40.53
CA PRO A 33 -30.88 34.82 39.38
C PRO A 33 -30.13 34.68 38.02
N LEU A 34 -30.76 33.94 37.09
CA LEU A 34 -30.44 33.92 35.65
C LEU A 34 -31.08 35.11 34.91
N ALA A 35 -30.39 35.62 33.87
CA ALA A 35 -30.97 36.53 32.87
C ALA A 35 -31.59 35.76 31.69
N GLN A 36 -32.72 36.29 31.22
CA GLN A 36 -33.84 35.60 30.59
C GLN A 36 -33.73 35.40 29.07
N HIS A 37 -34.36 34.33 28.60
CA HIS A 37 -34.84 34.14 27.23
C HIS A 37 -36.36 34.45 27.20
N ARG A 38 -36.88 35.15 26.18
CA ARG A 38 -37.87 34.66 25.17
C ARG A 38 -38.57 35.78 24.37
N SER A 39 -38.48 35.65 23.04
CA SER A 39 -39.52 35.76 21.99
C SER A 39 -40.49 36.96 21.85
N GLN A 40 -40.45 37.52 20.63
CA GLN A 40 -41.54 38.01 19.75
C GLN A 40 -42.38 39.26 20.13
N LYS A 41 -42.38 40.29 19.26
CA LYS A 41 -43.46 40.57 18.27
C LYS A 41 -43.26 41.88 17.47
N GLN A 42 -43.31 41.74 16.14
CA GLN A 42 -43.98 42.54 15.07
C GLN A 42 -44.14 44.08 15.16
N PHE A 43 -43.88 44.75 14.01
CA PHE A 43 -44.87 45.61 13.33
C PHE A 43 -44.72 45.63 11.78
N LYS A 44 -45.85 45.33 11.11
CA LYS A 44 -46.42 45.61 9.76
C LYS A 44 -45.67 46.51 8.76
N ALA A 45 -45.96 46.59 7.45
CA ALA A 45 -46.57 45.81 6.37
C ALA A 45 -46.84 46.81 5.22
N THR A 46 -46.50 46.50 3.96
CA THR A 46 -47.32 46.81 2.76
C THR A 46 -46.82 46.00 1.56
N SER A 47 -47.79 45.47 0.83
CA SER A 47 -47.71 44.57 -0.32
C SER A 47 -47.53 45.27 -1.67
N SER A 48 -47.01 44.55 -2.66
CA SER A 48 -47.60 44.50 -4.00
C SER A 48 -47.07 43.31 -4.79
N PHE A 49 -47.99 42.45 -5.27
CA PHE A 49 -48.10 41.80 -6.60
C PHE A 49 -46.80 41.50 -7.38
N SER A 50 -46.61 40.43 -8.15
CA SER A 50 -47.32 39.21 -8.56
C SER A 50 -46.51 38.64 -9.74
N ARG A 51 -46.57 37.31 -9.96
CA ARG A 51 -46.45 36.62 -11.26
C ARG A 51 -45.11 36.66 -12.06
N THR A 52 -44.49 35.49 -12.13
CA THR A 52 -43.83 34.88 -13.33
C THR A 52 -44.67 35.05 -14.62
N PRO A 53 -44.12 35.04 -15.87
CA PRO A 53 -43.41 33.86 -16.41
C PRO A 53 -42.33 34.04 -17.53
N LYS A 54 -41.62 32.93 -17.75
CA LYS A 54 -40.94 32.37 -18.95
C LYS A 54 -40.97 33.16 -20.27
N GLN A 55 -39.82 33.25 -20.97
CA GLN A 55 -39.55 32.69 -22.32
C GLN A 55 -38.15 33.06 -22.88
N GLU A 56 -37.37 32.02 -23.21
CA GLU A 56 -36.76 31.69 -24.52
C GLU A 56 -36.28 32.78 -25.54
N ILE A 57 -35.10 32.47 -26.14
CA ILE A 57 -34.63 32.73 -27.52
C ILE A 57 -33.52 33.80 -27.78
N ASP A 58 -32.44 33.28 -28.40
CA ASP A 58 -31.45 33.77 -29.39
C ASP A 58 -30.57 35.04 -29.23
N HIS A 59 -29.27 34.73 -29.37
CA HIS A 59 -28.30 35.20 -30.37
C HIS A 59 -28.28 36.65 -30.92
N HIS A 60 -27.04 37.16 -30.88
CA HIS A 60 -26.32 37.99 -31.86
C HIS A 60 -26.33 39.54 -31.76
N ASP A 61 -25.09 40.05 -31.67
CA ASP A 61 -24.52 41.18 -32.42
C ASP A 61 -24.99 42.62 -32.16
N ARG A 62 -24.13 43.42 -31.49
CA ARG A 62 -23.29 44.48 -32.12
C ARG A 62 -22.72 45.51 -31.13
N ILE A 63 -21.38 45.52 -31.02
CA ILE A 63 -20.49 46.59 -31.52
C ILE A 63 -20.79 48.06 -31.09
N ARG A 64 -19.87 48.61 -30.25
CA ARG A 64 -18.97 49.79 -30.45
C ARG A 64 -19.03 51.01 -29.49
N VAL A 65 -17.79 51.43 -29.15
CA VAL A 65 -17.23 52.79 -28.94
C VAL A 65 -16.98 53.29 -27.49
N ALA A 66 -15.72 53.09 -27.11
CA ALA A 66 -14.72 54.02 -26.53
C ALA A 66 -15.10 55.37 -25.89
N ARG A 67 -14.52 55.63 -24.70
CA ARG A 67 -13.77 56.84 -24.32
C ARG A 67 -12.96 56.59 -23.02
N THR A 68 -11.64 56.37 -23.13
CA THR A 68 -10.52 57.30 -22.79
C THR A 68 -10.39 57.71 -21.31
N GLY A 69 -9.32 57.23 -20.67
CA GLY A 69 -8.65 57.82 -19.51
C GLY A 69 -7.14 57.57 -19.60
N HIS A 70 -6.34 58.64 -19.62
CA HIS A 70 -4.89 58.65 -19.79
C HIS A 70 -4.12 58.18 -18.52
N PRO A 71 -2.80 57.86 -18.64
CA PRO A 71 -2.01 57.12 -17.67
C PRO A 71 -1.23 58.02 -16.70
N VAL A 72 -0.82 57.47 -15.55
CA VAL A 72 0.19 58.08 -14.67
C VAL A 72 1.33 57.08 -14.41
N GLN A 73 2.47 57.45 -14.98
CA GLN A 73 3.87 57.24 -14.61
C GLN A 73 4.38 55.94 -13.98
N ALA A 74 5.35 55.37 -14.71
CA ALA A 74 6.26 54.31 -14.34
C ALA A 74 7.23 54.70 -13.20
N VAL A 75 7.55 53.72 -12.36
CA VAL A 75 8.65 53.74 -11.39
C VAL A 75 9.89 53.08 -12.02
N PRO A 76 11.12 53.60 -11.84
CA PRO A 76 12.30 53.13 -12.56
C PRO A 76 12.85 51.81 -12.02
N ALA A 77 13.42 51.02 -12.93
CA ALA A 77 14.17 49.80 -12.66
C ALA A 77 15.46 50.08 -11.86
N VAL A 78 15.74 49.24 -10.86
CA VAL A 78 17.06 49.14 -10.21
C VAL A 78 17.71 47.84 -10.65
N GLN A 79 18.93 47.98 -11.14
CA GLN A 79 19.78 46.96 -11.75
C GLN A 79 20.11 45.82 -10.78
N ALA A 80 20.01 44.60 -11.30
CA ALA A 80 20.54 43.40 -10.68
C ALA A 80 22.08 43.46 -10.65
N VAL A 81 22.66 43.35 -9.47
CA VAL A 81 24.08 43.03 -9.27
C VAL A 81 24.17 41.64 -8.67
N SER A 82 24.87 40.78 -9.41
CA SER A 82 25.24 39.41 -9.07
C SER A 82 26.03 39.33 -7.75
N SER A 83 25.68 38.38 -6.87
CA SER A 83 26.65 37.75 -5.98
C SER A 83 26.25 36.33 -5.61
N ARG A 84 26.99 35.37 -6.19
CA ARG A 84 27.26 34.05 -5.58
C ARG A 84 28.21 34.27 -4.40
N SER A 85 27.91 33.77 -3.21
CA SER A 85 28.92 33.19 -2.30
C SER A 85 28.30 32.52 -1.06
N ALA A 86 28.64 31.24 -0.91
CA ALA A 86 28.91 30.47 0.30
C ALA A 86 28.22 30.87 1.64
N TYR A 87 27.36 29.96 2.12
CA TYR A 87 27.07 29.83 3.55
C TYR A 87 28.32 29.34 4.28
N GLN A 88 29.08 30.26 4.87
CA GLN A 88 29.96 29.96 6.00
C GLN A 88 29.20 30.23 7.29
N SER A 89 28.96 29.15 8.03
CA SER A 89 28.57 29.15 9.44
C SER A 89 29.53 30.01 10.28
N ARG A 90 28.99 30.96 11.04
CA ARG A 90 29.70 31.65 12.13
C ARG A 90 28.92 31.50 13.44
N PRO A 91 29.60 31.33 14.59
CA PRO A 91 28.98 31.05 15.87
C PRO A 91 28.41 32.31 16.51
N ALA A 92 27.36 32.12 17.31
CA ALA A 92 26.74 33.16 18.12
C ALA A 92 27.74 33.77 19.11
N VAL A 93 27.97 35.08 19.01
CA VAL A 93 28.55 35.89 20.09
C VAL A 93 27.39 36.66 20.70
N VAL A 94 27.08 36.33 21.95
CA VAL A 94 26.13 37.06 22.79
C VAL A 94 26.73 38.44 23.07
N GLY A 95 26.16 39.47 22.46
CA GLY A 95 26.62 40.84 22.63
C GLY A 95 25.55 41.85 22.16
N ASP A 96 24.79 42.34 23.14
CA ASP A 96 24.00 43.58 23.12
C ASP A 96 22.56 43.57 22.60
N ALA A 97 21.71 42.75 23.24
CA ALA A 97 20.25 42.78 23.06
C ALA A 97 19.62 44.16 23.35
N HIS A 98 20.26 45.02 24.15
CA HIS A 98 19.77 46.36 24.44
C HIS A 98 19.93 47.35 23.28
N ALA A 99 20.97 47.19 22.44
CA ALA A 99 21.16 48.01 21.26
C ALA A 99 20.11 47.70 20.19
N LEU A 100 19.84 46.39 19.97
CA LEU A 100 18.81 45.92 19.04
C LEU A 100 17.40 46.40 19.44
N LEU A 101 17.04 46.33 20.74
CA LEU A 101 15.75 46.83 21.21
C LEU A 101 15.56 48.33 21.00
N LYS A 102 16.64 49.11 21.06
CA LYS A 102 16.60 50.57 20.84
C LYS A 102 16.45 50.88 19.35
N GLU A 103 17.16 50.15 18.50
CA GLU A 103 17.05 50.26 17.04
C GLU A 103 15.65 49.86 16.55
N ASP A 104 15.13 48.74 17.04
CA ASP A 104 13.76 48.27 16.73
C ASP A 104 12.69 49.25 17.25
N SER A 105 12.90 49.83 18.43
CA SER A 105 11.99 50.86 18.97
C SER A 105 11.99 52.11 18.11
N GLU A 106 13.15 52.58 17.63
CA GLU A 106 13.26 53.76 16.76
C GLU A 106 12.68 53.49 15.37
N ALA A 107 12.89 52.29 14.81
CA ALA A 107 12.30 51.86 13.55
C ALA A 107 10.77 51.82 13.63
N ASN A 108 10.21 51.23 14.70
CA ASN A 108 8.77 51.20 14.92
C ASN A 108 8.17 52.60 15.10
N TRP A 109 8.87 53.51 15.81
CA TRP A 109 8.43 54.90 15.94
C TRP A 109 8.37 55.64 14.61
N ARG A 110 9.34 55.41 13.71
CA ARG A 110 9.32 55.98 12.35
C ARG A 110 8.15 55.44 11.54
N LEU A 111 7.94 54.13 11.59
CA LEU A 111 6.87 53.45 10.84
C LEU A 111 5.48 53.93 11.29
N VAL A 112 5.24 54.03 12.60
CA VAL A 112 3.98 54.54 13.16
C VAL A 112 3.77 56.01 12.82
N ARG A 113 4.83 56.82 12.75
CA ARG A 113 4.76 58.25 12.36
C ARG A 113 4.39 58.41 10.89
N ASP A 114 4.88 57.54 10.03
CA ASP A 114 4.68 57.63 8.58
C ASP A 114 3.36 56.96 8.12
N MET A 115 2.67 56.22 9.00
CA MET A 115 1.33 55.67 8.75
C MET A 115 0.24 56.75 8.69
N SER A 116 -0.73 56.57 7.78
CA SER A 116 -1.94 57.40 7.72
C SER A 116 -2.91 57.12 8.88
N ASP A 117 -3.78 58.07 9.21
CA ASP A 117 -4.73 57.92 10.33
C ASP A 117 -5.73 56.77 10.11
N ALA A 118 -6.10 56.49 8.86
CA ALA A 118 -6.94 55.35 8.52
C ALA A 118 -6.22 54.01 8.76
N GLN A 119 -4.92 53.91 8.41
CA GLN A 119 -4.10 52.73 8.68
C GLN A 119 -3.86 52.53 10.17
N ARG A 120 -3.68 53.60 10.94
CA ARG A 120 -3.54 53.52 12.41
C ARG A 120 -4.79 52.99 13.09
N GLU A 121 -5.98 53.30 12.58
CA GLU A 121 -7.23 52.80 13.13
C GLU A 121 -7.45 51.32 12.78
N GLU A 122 -7.09 50.91 11.57
CA GLU A 122 -7.17 49.51 11.13
C GLU A 122 -6.19 48.61 11.89
N GLU A 123 -4.93 49.03 12.03
CA GLU A 123 -3.92 48.33 12.83
C GLU A 123 -4.33 48.26 14.31
N ARG A 124 -4.93 49.33 14.85
CA ARG A 124 -5.46 49.33 16.22
C ARG A 124 -6.62 48.34 16.38
N ARG A 125 -7.48 48.21 15.38
CA ARG A 125 -8.57 47.24 15.33
C ARG A 125 -8.04 45.81 15.28
N GLU A 126 -7.03 45.54 14.45
CA GLU A 126 -6.36 44.24 14.39
C GLU A 126 -5.66 43.89 15.71
N LEU A 127 -4.98 44.86 16.35
CA LEU A 127 -4.35 44.67 17.65
C LEU A 127 -5.39 44.42 18.76
N GLU A 128 -6.53 45.10 18.73
CA GLU A 128 -7.62 44.89 19.69
C GLU A 128 -8.29 43.51 19.50
N GLU A 129 -8.38 43.01 18.26
CA GLU A 129 -8.80 41.64 17.94
C GLU A 129 -7.76 40.58 18.36
N ARG A 130 -6.45 40.83 18.20
CA ARG A 130 -5.37 39.88 18.52
C ARG A 130 -5.07 39.76 20.02
N PHE A 131 -5.12 40.87 20.75
CA PHE A 131 -4.68 40.93 22.16
C PHE A 131 -5.83 41.14 23.16
N GLY A 132 -7.03 41.42 22.67
CA GLY A 132 -8.25 41.60 23.48
C GLY A 132 -8.33 42.99 24.13
N GLY A 133 -9.54 43.56 24.15
CA GLY A 133 -9.78 44.93 24.67
C GLY A 133 -9.40 45.14 26.14
N ASN A 134 -9.32 44.09 26.95
CA ASN A 134 -8.90 44.18 28.36
C ASN A 134 -7.41 44.50 28.52
N LEU A 135 -6.53 43.90 27.68
CA LEU A 135 -5.10 44.18 27.70
C LEU A 135 -4.81 45.59 27.17
N MET A 136 -5.51 45.99 26.11
CA MET A 136 -5.40 47.35 25.55
C MET A 136 -5.83 48.43 26.54
N LYS A 137 -6.89 48.18 27.33
CA LYS A 137 -7.29 49.06 28.43
C LYS A 137 -6.22 49.13 29.54
N ALA A 138 -5.65 47.98 29.94
CA ALA A 138 -4.60 47.95 30.96
C ALA A 138 -3.33 48.71 30.52
N LEU A 139 -2.93 48.58 29.26
CA LEU A 139 -1.80 49.33 28.67
C LEU A 139 -2.09 50.83 28.60
N ARG A 140 -3.34 51.22 28.25
CA ARG A 140 -3.77 52.63 28.24
C ARG A 140 -3.75 53.24 29.64
N THR A 141 -4.22 52.53 30.65
CA THR A 141 -4.15 52.96 32.07
C THR A 141 -2.71 53.15 32.53
N ARG A 142 -1.80 52.25 32.12
CA ARG A 142 -0.37 52.35 32.42
C ARG A 142 0.32 53.50 31.69
N ALA A 143 -0.08 53.77 30.44
CA ALA A 143 0.43 54.91 29.66
C ALA A 143 -0.04 56.24 30.25
N MET A 144 -1.31 56.35 30.65
CA MET A 144 -1.85 57.54 31.33
C MET A 144 -1.15 57.81 32.68
N GLY A 145 -0.82 56.76 33.44
CA GLY A 145 -0.02 56.89 34.66
C GLY A 145 1.40 57.39 34.42
N ARG A 146 2.04 57.02 33.30
CA ARG A 146 3.36 57.54 32.89
C ARG A 146 3.29 59.02 32.48
N SER A 147 2.25 59.42 31.77
CA SER A 147 2.07 60.83 31.36
C SER A 147 1.74 61.75 32.55
N GLN A 148 1.03 61.25 33.57
CA GLN A 148 0.78 62.00 34.81
C GLN A 148 2.03 62.17 35.68
N ALA A 149 2.94 61.19 35.69
CA ALA A 149 4.21 61.30 36.42
C ALA A 149 5.21 62.29 35.79
N MET A 150 5.04 62.64 34.50
CA MET A 150 5.89 63.59 33.79
C MET A 150 5.46 65.06 33.93
N SER A 151 4.31 65.36 34.57
CA SER A 151 3.78 66.74 34.70
C SER A 151 3.95 67.39 36.07
N SER A 152 4.62 66.76 37.03
CA SER A 152 4.78 67.32 38.40
C SER A 152 6.17 67.06 38.99
N ALA A 153 7.07 68.05 38.91
CA ALA A 153 7.93 68.52 40.02
C ALA A 153 9.04 69.48 39.54
N ASP A 154 9.06 70.66 40.16
CA ASP A 154 10.07 71.72 40.12
C ASP A 154 11.28 71.44 41.07
N ILE A 155 12.52 71.62 40.57
CA ILE A 155 13.71 72.38 41.10
C ILE A 155 14.35 71.97 42.48
N PRO A 156 15.68 72.11 42.81
CA PRO A 156 16.84 72.74 42.11
C PRO A 156 18.18 71.94 42.01
N SER A 157 19.08 72.55 41.25
CA SER A 157 20.51 72.36 40.99
C SER A 157 21.47 72.81 42.13
N SER A 158 22.63 72.14 42.31
CA SER A 158 23.97 72.77 42.15
C SER A 158 25.18 71.86 42.50
N SER A 159 26.25 72.03 41.68
CA SER A 159 27.69 72.12 42.02
C SER A 159 28.52 70.90 42.47
N THR A 160 29.28 70.39 41.49
CA THR A 160 30.76 70.35 41.41
C THR A 160 31.62 69.96 42.64
N SER A 161 32.15 68.73 42.56
CA SER A 161 33.51 68.23 42.89
C SER A 161 34.41 68.97 43.90
N GLN A 162 34.85 68.26 44.96
CA GLN A 162 36.26 68.16 45.39
C GLN A 162 36.54 67.01 46.42
N ILE A 163 37.24 65.98 45.95
CA ILE A 163 38.50 65.36 46.44
C ILE A 163 38.64 64.68 47.85
N HIS A 164 39.10 63.41 47.77
CA HIS A 164 39.86 62.51 48.70
C HIS A 164 39.30 62.10 50.07
N SER A 165 39.16 60.77 50.28
CA SER A 165 40.18 59.96 50.98
C SER A 165 39.81 58.47 51.05
N SER A 166 40.79 57.64 50.68
CA SER A 166 41.07 56.26 51.14
C SER A 166 39.94 55.37 51.68
N LEU A 167 39.67 54.29 50.95
CA LEU A 167 39.37 52.99 51.58
C LEU A 167 40.59 52.52 52.39
N PRO A 168 40.36 51.86 53.53
CA PRO A 168 41.10 50.66 53.87
C PRO A 168 40.18 49.44 53.75
N ASP A 169 40.72 48.43 53.08
CA ASP A 169 40.16 47.10 52.91
C ASP A 169 39.74 46.45 54.24
N THR A 170 38.57 45.82 54.25
CA THR A 170 38.44 44.46 54.78
C THR A 170 37.31 43.73 54.05
N PRO A 171 37.51 42.46 53.67
CA PRO A 171 36.61 41.74 52.79
C PRO A 171 35.48 41.07 53.60
N GLY A 172 34.29 41.04 53.00
CA GLY A 172 33.33 39.96 53.19
C GLY A 172 32.60 39.91 54.53
N VAL A 173 31.45 40.58 54.60
CA VAL A 173 30.26 39.99 55.21
C VAL A 173 29.07 40.44 54.38
N ILE A 174 28.49 39.54 53.59
CA ILE A 174 27.11 39.69 53.13
C ILE A 174 26.28 39.63 54.42
N LEU A 175 25.87 40.79 54.94
CA LEU A 175 24.97 40.84 56.09
C LEU A 175 23.70 40.08 55.67
N SER A 176 23.37 39.01 56.39
CA SER A 176 22.13 38.28 56.18
C SER A 176 20.94 39.24 56.33
N SER A 177 19.83 38.94 55.65
CA SER A 177 18.59 39.72 55.72
C SER A 177 18.16 40.03 57.17
N SER A 178 18.44 39.11 58.11
CA SER A 178 18.22 39.30 59.55
C SER A 178 19.14 40.34 60.19
N ALA A 179 20.42 40.38 59.82
CA ALA A 179 21.41 41.33 60.36
C ALA A 179 21.20 42.77 59.85
N LEU A 180 20.66 42.93 58.64
CA LEU A 180 20.22 44.24 58.11
C LEU A 180 18.97 44.75 58.84
N LYS A 181 18.03 43.85 59.17
CA LYS A 181 16.82 44.18 59.93
C LYS A 181 17.14 44.64 61.36
N GLU A 182 18.00 43.93 62.08
CA GLU A 182 18.40 44.32 63.43
C GLU A 182 19.12 45.68 63.48
N ARG A 183 19.84 46.05 62.41
CA ARG A 183 20.66 47.27 62.39
C ARG A 183 19.90 48.52 61.94
N TYR A 184 18.87 48.37 61.10
CA TYR A 184 18.16 49.51 60.50
C TYR A 184 16.64 49.51 60.77
N PHE A 185 16.03 48.38 61.13
CA PHE A 185 14.58 48.23 61.35
C PHE A 185 14.22 47.27 62.52
N PRO A 186 14.73 47.52 63.74
CA PRO A 186 14.56 46.61 64.89
C PRO A 186 13.10 46.46 65.38
N ASP A 187 12.26 47.48 65.18
CA ASP A 187 10.89 47.52 65.72
C ASP A 187 9.82 46.90 64.78
N VAL A 188 10.22 46.35 63.63
CA VAL A 188 9.28 45.79 62.64
C VAL A 188 9.02 44.30 62.93
N PRO A 189 7.76 43.84 63.11
CA PRO A 189 7.45 42.42 63.31
C PRO A 189 7.95 41.56 62.14
N THR A 190 8.54 40.40 62.44
CA THR A 190 9.04 39.47 61.41
C THR A 190 7.87 38.67 60.85
N GLU A 191 7.31 39.09 59.72
CA GLU A 191 6.35 38.27 58.96
C GLU A 191 7.10 37.17 58.20
N SER A 192 7.27 35.99 58.82
CA SER A 192 7.97 34.84 58.24
C SER A 192 7.36 34.39 56.90
N SER A 193 6.02 34.42 56.80
CA SER A 193 5.27 34.07 55.60
C SER A 193 5.50 35.03 54.43
N LYS A 194 5.83 36.29 54.73
CA LYS A 194 6.32 37.20 53.70
C LYS A 194 7.74 36.78 53.38
N LEU A 195 8.68 36.73 54.32
CA LEU A 195 10.11 36.39 54.07
C LEU A 195 10.40 35.06 53.35
N GLU A 196 9.50 34.08 53.35
CA GLU A 196 9.62 32.81 52.61
C GLU A 196 9.85 33.00 51.09
N TRP A 197 9.24 34.02 50.45
CA TRP A 197 9.44 34.34 49.03
C TRP A 197 10.85 34.85 48.66
N LEU A 198 11.68 35.24 49.64
CA LEU A 198 13.01 35.83 49.47
C LEU A 198 14.12 34.80 49.74
N GLN A 199 13.76 33.63 50.24
CA GLN A 199 14.68 32.51 50.36
C GLN A 199 14.69 31.78 49.02
N SER A 200 15.88 31.61 48.42
CA SER A 200 16.04 30.62 47.35
C SER A 200 15.52 29.29 47.88
N PRO A 201 14.63 28.58 47.17
CA PRO A 201 14.15 27.29 47.64
C PRO A 201 15.39 26.44 47.91
N THR A 202 15.54 25.96 49.16
CA THR A 202 16.50 24.91 49.46
C THR A 202 16.26 23.82 48.45
N ALA A 203 17.27 23.52 47.62
CA ALA A 203 17.20 22.48 46.61
C ALA A 203 16.79 21.17 47.27
N SER A 204 15.48 20.91 47.32
CA SER A 204 14.95 19.59 47.57
C SER A 204 15.42 18.79 46.38
N CYS A 205 16.45 17.96 46.58
CA CYS A 205 16.94 17.04 45.57
C CYS A 205 15.75 16.19 45.12
N SER A 206 15.13 16.55 43.99
CA SER A 206 14.07 15.75 43.40
C SER A 206 14.70 14.45 42.89
N THR A 207 14.20 13.33 43.38
CA THR A 207 14.65 11.99 42.96
C THR A 207 13.96 11.56 41.66
N ASP A 208 13.55 12.50 40.82
CA ASP A 208 12.78 12.22 39.61
C ASP A 208 13.73 11.75 38.49
N THR A 209 13.77 10.44 38.28
CA THR A 209 14.59 9.79 37.24
C THR A 209 13.91 9.77 35.87
N SER A 210 12.83 10.51 35.68
CA SER A 210 12.11 10.54 34.40
C SER A 210 12.97 11.09 33.26
N VAL A 211 12.72 10.57 32.06
CA VAL A 211 13.33 11.10 30.82
C VAL A 211 12.69 12.44 30.49
N ARG A 212 13.53 13.47 30.33
CA ARG A 212 13.12 14.84 30.03
C ARG A 212 13.69 15.29 28.69
N PHE A 213 12.90 16.09 27.99
CA PHE A 213 13.25 16.59 26.66
C PHE A 213 13.34 18.10 26.67
N ASP A 214 14.27 18.64 25.88
CA ASP A 214 14.33 20.06 25.60
C ASP A 214 13.32 20.49 24.52
N LEU A 215 13.30 21.79 24.18
CA LEU A 215 12.44 22.32 23.11
C LEU A 215 12.89 21.90 21.70
N THR A 216 14.05 21.26 21.56
CA THR A 216 14.49 20.65 20.30
C THR A 216 13.98 19.21 20.15
N GLY A 217 13.42 18.63 21.22
CA GLY A 217 12.98 17.24 21.28
C GLY A 217 14.12 16.27 21.59
N THR A 218 15.26 16.76 22.08
CA THR A 218 16.42 15.94 22.48
C THR A 218 16.30 15.56 23.95
N ALA A 219 16.52 14.28 24.26
CA ALA A 219 16.57 13.78 25.63
C ALA A 219 17.80 14.34 26.38
N LEU A 220 17.56 14.93 27.54
CA LEU A 220 18.58 15.55 28.40
C LEU A 220 19.34 14.49 29.21
N SER A 221 20.65 14.68 29.37
CA SER A 221 21.45 13.89 30.31
C SER A 221 21.18 14.32 31.75
N ASP A 222 21.52 13.48 32.74
CA ASP A 222 21.29 13.81 34.15
C ASP A 222 22.06 15.06 34.60
N ALA A 223 23.22 15.36 34.00
CA ALA A 223 23.95 16.60 34.25
C ALA A 223 23.22 17.82 33.67
N ASP A 224 22.65 17.70 32.47
CA ASP A 224 21.94 18.81 31.82
C ASP A 224 20.63 19.16 32.55
N LYS A 225 19.99 18.17 33.20
CA LYS A 225 18.77 18.39 34.00
C LYS A 225 18.99 19.37 35.16
N THR A 226 20.19 19.40 35.75
CA THR A 226 20.49 20.24 36.93
C THR A 226 21.22 21.53 36.58
N ASP A 227 22.03 21.53 35.52
CA ASP A 227 23.00 22.61 35.25
C ASP A 227 22.50 23.64 34.23
N LEU A 228 21.41 23.38 33.52
CA LEU A 228 20.89 24.29 32.51
C LEU A 228 20.27 25.57 33.13
N PRO A 229 20.56 26.77 32.59
CA PRO A 229 19.98 28.01 33.10
C PRO A 229 18.46 28.10 32.96
N SER A 230 17.80 28.66 33.98
CA SER A 230 16.34 28.93 34.00
C SER A 230 15.85 29.80 32.84
N ASP A 231 16.72 30.66 32.31
CA ASP A 231 16.40 31.64 31.27
C ASP A 231 16.10 30.99 29.91
N LEU A 232 16.39 29.69 29.77
CA LEU A 232 16.09 28.89 28.57
C LEU A 232 14.62 28.45 28.47
N GLY A 233 13.79 28.76 29.47
CA GLY A 233 12.36 28.40 29.48
C GLY A 233 12.09 26.91 29.63
N LEU A 234 13.07 26.15 30.11
CA LEU A 234 13.02 24.68 30.27
C LEU A 234 12.52 24.24 31.66
N HIS A 235 12.35 25.17 32.60
CA HIS A 235 11.99 24.88 34.00
C HIS A 235 10.54 25.27 34.35
N HIS A 236 9.81 25.83 33.40
CA HIS A 236 8.46 26.33 33.63
C HIS A 236 7.43 25.27 33.28
N HIS A 237 6.36 25.18 34.07
CA HIS A 237 5.19 24.33 33.79
C HIS A 237 5.40 22.80 33.85
N GLY A 238 6.53 22.32 34.38
CA GLY A 238 6.74 20.92 34.73
C GLY A 238 6.30 20.58 36.15
N THR A 239 5.99 19.31 36.40
CA THR A 239 5.66 18.79 37.76
C THR A 239 6.82 18.90 38.75
N ALA A 240 8.06 18.94 38.25
CA ALA A 240 9.27 19.29 39.02
C ALA A 240 9.97 20.49 38.34
N PRO A 241 9.76 21.73 38.83
CA PRO A 241 10.29 22.96 38.23
C PRO A 241 11.79 23.18 38.51
N ASP A 242 12.37 22.39 39.40
CA ASP A 242 13.78 22.38 39.77
C ASP A 242 14.67 21.67 38.75
N LEU A 243 14.10 20.80 37.90
CA LEU A 243 14.81 20.11 36.82
C LEU A 243 14.51 20.74 35.45
N ALA A 244 15.52 20.85 34.61
CA ALA A 244 15.39 21.32 33.23
C ALA A 244 14.70 20.28 32.35
N GLY A 245 13.86 20.76 31.43
CA GLY A 245 13.19 19.98 30.41
C GLY A 245 11.83 19.44 30.83
N TYR A 246 11.06 19.04 29.83
CA TYR A 246 9.68 18.58 29.98
C TYR A 246 9.62 17.06 29.91
N THR A 247 8.87 16.44 30.81
CA THR A 247 8.54 15.01 30.65
C THR A 247 7.57 14.84 29.49
N LEU A 248 7.46 13.62 28.97
CA LEU A 248 6.47 13.32 27.93
C LEU A 248 5.04 13.67 28.37
N GLN A 249 4.71 13.46 29.64
CA GLN A 249 3.40 13.78 30.20
C GLN A 249 3.16 15.30 30.22
N ASP A 250 4.17 16.09 30.57
CA ASP A 250 4.10 17.55 30.52
C ASP A 250 3.87 18.03 29.09
N ILE A 251 4.61 17.48 28.11
CA ILE A 251 4.46 17.83 26.69
C ILE A 251 3.03 17.53 26.20
N LEU A 252 2.48 16.36 26.51
CA LEU A 252 1.12 15.97 26.12
C LEU A 252 0.05 16.82 26.81
N HIS A 253 0.29 17.29 28.03
CA HIS A 253 -0.58 18.20 28.74
C HIS A 253 -0.56 19.59 28.10
N LEU A 254 0.64 20.14 27.86
CA LEU A 254 0.83 21.47 27.26
C LEU A 254 0.41 21.52 25.79
N ALA A 255 0.44 20.39 25.06
CA ALA A 255 -0.13 20.25 23.72
C ALA A 255 -1.66 20.44 23.68
N ARG A 256 -2.33 20.44 24.84
CA ARG A 256 -3.75 20.78 25.01
C ARG A 256 -3.98 22.14 25.68
N SER A 257 -2.93 22.95 25.86
CA SER A 257 -3.02 24.29 26.45
C SER A 257 -3.99 25.19 25.66
N THR A 258 -4.71 26.03 26.39
CA THR A 258 -5.55 27.08 25.82
C THR A 258 -4.72 28.21 25.18
N VAL A 259 -3.41 28.28 25.48
CA VAL A 259 -2.48 29.27 24.92
C VAL A 259 -1.91 28.78 23.58
N PRO A 260 -2.22 29.45 22.45
CA PRO A 260 -1.83 28.97 21.12
C PRO A 260 -0.32 28.78 20.91
N SER A 261 0.51 29.71 21.40
CA SER A 261 1.97 29.65 21.24
C SER A 261 2.58 28.46 21.98
N GLN A 262 2.17 28.23 23.24
CA GLN A 262 2.58 27.06 24.02
C GLN A 262 2.18 25.76 23.33
N ARG A 263 0.93 25.70 22.85
CA ARG A 263 0.41 24.54 22.14
C ARG A 263 1.19 24.23 20.87
N ILE A 264 1.43 25.22 20.01
CA ILE A 264 2.20 25.05 18.76
C ILE A 264 3.61 24.56 19.04
N THR A 265 4.30 25.16 20.01
CA THR A 265 5.67 24.75 20.38
C THR A 265 5.69 23.29 20.84
N MET A 266 4.78 22.90 21.74
CA MET A 266 4.77 21.56 22.32
C MET A 266 4.36 20.48 21.32
N LEU A 267 3.45 20.78 20.39
CA LEU A 267 3.15 19.90 19.26
C LEU A 267 4.38 19.71 18.36
N GLY A 268 5.13 20.78 18.10
CA GLY A 268 6.38 20.71 17.34
C GLY A 268 7.47 19.91 18.05
N VAL A 269 7.60 20.05 19.38
CA VAL A 269 8.51 19.23 20.20
C VAL A 269 8.11 17.75 20.10
N LEU A 270 6.82 17.45 20.28
CA LEU A 270 6.31 16.09 20.20
C LEU A 270 6.57 15.44 18.83
N ALA A 271 6.37 16.20 17.74
CA ALA A 271 6.66 15.72 16.39
C ALA A 271 8.14 15.33 16.21
N LYS A 272 9.07 16.14 16.74
CA LYS A 272 10.51 15.87 16.69
C LYS A 272 10.91 14.66 17.55
N ILE A 273 10.31 14.52 18.74
CA ILE A 273 10.53 13.36 19.62
C ILE A 273 10.13 12.08 18.88
N VAL A 274 8.95 12.07 18.26
CA VAL A 274 8.47 10.91 17.49
C VAL A 274 9.40 10.59 16.32
N ALA A 275 9.73 11.58 15.49
CA ALA A 275 10.64 11.39 14.35
C ALA A 275 12.00 10.82 14.77
N THR A 276 12.55 11.27 15.91
CA THR A 276 13.90 10.91 16.38
C THR A 276 13.93 9.56 17.08
N TYR A 277 12.97 9.26 17.95
CA TYR A 277 13.06 8.09 18.85
C TYR A 277 12.25 6.88 18.38
N GLU A 278 11.26 7.05 17.49
CA GLU A 278 10.48 5.94 16.93
C GLU A 278 11.02 5.45 15.57
N PHE A 279 11.56 6.34 14.72
CA PHE A 279 11.87 6.01 13.32
C PHE A 279 13.35 6.13 12.90
N ASP A 280 14.19 6.91 13.60
CA ASP A 280 15.61 6.98 13.26
C ASP A 280 16.33 5.68 13.64
N THR A 281 16.90 4.97 12.66
CA THR A 281 17.72 3.77 12.87
C THR A 281 19.21 4.08 12.96
N GLY A 282 19.64 5.31 12.63
CA GLY A 282 21.03 5.69 12.42
C GLY A 282 21.80 6.13 13.67
N THR A 283 21.12 6.51 14.75
CA THR A 283 21.79 6.92 15.98
C THR A 283 21.29 6.14 17.20
N MET A 284 22.16 5.32 17.81
CA MET A 284 21.98 4.77 19.16
C MET A 284 22.03 5.86 20.25
N LYS A 285 21.40 7.02 20.02
CA LYS A 285 21.33 8.07 21.03
C LYS A 285 20.11 7.82 21.90
N ASN A 286 20.38 7.29 23.09
CA ASN A 286 19.48 7.23 24.25
C ASN A 286 18.39 6.12 24.20
N VAL A 287 18.75 4.91 24.65
CA VAL A 287 17.84 3.73 24.78
C VAL A 287 16.72 3.98 25.79
N GLU A 288 17.00 4.74 26.84
CA GLU A 288 16.03 5.11 27.88
C GLU A 288 14.91 5.99 27.31
N ALA A 289 15.26 6.95 26.44
CA ALA A 289 14.26 7.76 25.75
C ALA A 289 13.36 6.94 24.81
N ARG A 290 13.92 5.96 24.09
CA ARG A 290 13.14 5.09 23.20
C ARG A 290 12.20 4.16 23.98
N THR A 291 12.66 3.61 25.09
CA THR A 291 11.84 2.76 25.96
C THR A 291 10.72 3.58 26.58
N ALA A 292 11.01 4.77 27.10
CA ALA A 292 10.00 5.70 27.59
C ALA A 292 8.97 6.10 26.52
N CYS A 293 9.38 6.32 25.26
CA CYS A 293 8.45 6.62 24.17
C CYS A 293 7.50 5.44 23.85
N ARG A 294 8.03 4.21 23.83
CA ARG A 294 7.25 2.99 23.58
C ARG A 294 6.28 2.70 24.72
N GLU A 295 6.74 2.74 25.96
CA GLU A 295 5.89 2.56 27.16
C GLU A 295 4.83 3.65 27.26
N GLY A 296 5.22 4.90 26.96
CA GLY A 296 4.34 6.06 26.95
C GLY A 296 3.34 6.10 25.79
N LYS A 297 3.44 5.18 24.82
CA LYS A 297 2.62 5.11 23.59
C LYS A 297 2.56 6.46 22.87
N VAL A 298 3.70 7.15 22.78
CA VAL A 298 3.80 8.53 22.25
C VAL A 298 3.20 8.64 20.86
N ARG A 299 3.46 7.63 20.05
CA ARG A 299 3.02 7.56 18.66
C ARG A 299 1.50 7.49 18.53
N GLU A 300 0.84 6.59 19.26
CA GLU A 300 -0.63 6.47 19.29
C GLU A 300 -1.26 7.80 19.74
N LYS A 301 -0.74 8.39 20.82
CA LYS A 301 -1.20 9.69 21.35
C LYS A 301 -0.93 10.85 20.38
N GLY A 302 0.16 10.80 19.62
CA GLY A 302 0.48 11.77 18.59
C GLY A 302 -0.52 11.75 17.43
N VAL A 303 -0.90 10.54 16.99
CA VAL A 303 -1.98 10.35 15.99
C VAL A 303 -3.31 10.90 16.52
N GLU A 304 -3.70 10.52 17.73
CA GLU A 304 -4.94 11.01 18.37
C GLU A 304 -4.98 12.54 18.45
N LEU A 305 -3.91 13.17 18.94
CA LEU A 305 -3.79 14.63 19.04
C LEU A 305 -3.84 15.32 17.67
N GLY A 306 -3.14 14.77 16.67
CA GLY A 306 -3.15 15.30 15.30
C GLY A 306 -4.55 15.28 14.69
N VAL A 307 -5.27 14.16 14.85
CA VAL A 307 -6.66 14.00 14.41
C VAL A 307 -7.59 14.94 15.17
N GLU A 308 -7.46 15.04 16.49
CA GLU A 308 -8.24 15.95 17.34
C GLU A 308 -8.08 17.42 16.88
N ILE A 309 -6.86 17.84 16.57
CA ILE A 309 -6.56 19.19 16.08
C ILE A 309 -7.20 19.46 14.72
N LEU A 310 -7.09 18.52 13.78
CA LEU A 310 -7.66 18.68 12.44
C LEU A 310 -9.18 18.80 12.50
N LEU A 311 -9.82 17.97 13.31
CA LEU A 311 -11.28 17.97 13.53
C LEU A 311 -11.77 19.14 14.38
N SER A 312 -10.86 19.80 15.12
CA SER A 312 -11.20 20.96 15.93
C SER A 312 -11.75 22.11 15.07
N PRO A 313 -12.79 22.83 15.54
CA PRO A 313 -13.33 24.00 14.84
C PRO A 313 -12.37 25.20 14.82
N SER A 314 -11.18 25.07 15.42
CA SER A 314 -10.14 26.10 15.43
C SER A 314 -9.78 26.55 14.01
N ARG A 315 -9.74 27.87 13.81
CA ARG A 315 -9.28 28.51 12.56
C ARG A 315 -7.81 28.93 12.60
N SER A 316 -7.08 28.61 13.68
CA SER A 316 -5.67 28.97 13.81
C SER A 316 -4.82 28.11 12.87
N LEU A 317 -4.31 28.72 11.80
CA LEU A 317 -3.42 28.09 10.82
C LEU A 317 -2.15 27.53 11.46
N GLY A 318 -1.61 28.21 12.48
CA GLY A 318 -0.41 27.75 13.19
C GLY A 318 -0.63 26.45 13.96
N ILE A 319 -1.78 26.32 14.65
CA ILE A 319 -2.14 25.09 15.38
C ILE A 319 -2.41 23.95 14.38
N MET A 320 -3.17 24.23 13.30
CA MET A 320 -3.44 23.22 12.27
C MET A 320 -2.16 22.73 11.61
N ARG A 321 -1.23 23.62 11.26
CA ARG A 321 0.09 23.26 10.73
C ARG A 321 0.83 22.34 11.68
N ALA A 322 0.97 22.73 12.95
CA ALA A 322 1.66 21.91 13.95
C ALA A 322 0.98 20.54 14.17
N GLY A 323 -0.35 20.48 14.08
CA GLY A 323 -1.11 19.24 14.11
C GLY A 323 -0.88 18.34 12.90
N ILE A 324 -0.78 18.91 11.69
CA ILE A 324 -0.43 18.17 10.46
C ILE A 324 0.99 17.64 10.54
N ASP A 325 1.95 18.47 10.97
CA ASP A 325 3.35 18.07 11.17
C ASP A 325 3.44 16.90 12.17
N LEU A 326 2.75 16.99 13.32
CA LEU A 326 2.69 15.92 14.31
C LEU A 326 2.05 14.64 13.75
N LEU A 327 0.90 14.75 13.08
CA LEU A 327 0.21 13.60 12.50
C LEU A 327 1.10 12.90 11.45
N PHE A 328 1.74 13.67 10.58
CA PHE A 328 2.63 13.15 9.56
C PHE A 328 3.80 12.38 10.17
N GLU A 329 4.50 12.95 11.15
CA GLU A 329 5.62 12.25 11.82
C GLU A 329 5.12 11.05 12.64
N ALA A 330 3.97 11.12 13.31
CA ALA A 330 3.40 10.01 14.07
C ALA A 330 3.01 8.80 13.22
N LEU A 331 2.60 9.04 11.97
CA LEU A 331 2.35 7.99 10.98
C LEU A 331 3.65 7.45 10.34
N GLY A 332 4.81 8.02 10.68
CA GLY A 332 6.11 7.66 10.10
C GLY A 332 6.37 8.30 8.75
N GLY A 333 5.76 9.46 8.47
CA GLY A 333 5.79 10.16 7.18
C GLY A 333 7.19 10.42 6.63
N SER A 334 8.16 10.71 7.51
CA SER A 334 9.57 10.89 7.16
C SER A 334 10.24 9.64 6.58
N THR A 335 9.68 8.46 6.83
CA THR A 335 10.18 7.18 6.28
C THR A 335 9.60 6.84 4.90
N TRP A 336 8.66 7.63 4.38
CA TRP A 336 7.96 7.33 3.12
C TRP A 336 8.70 7.82 1.86
N TRP A 337 10.03 7.92 1.89
CA TRP A 337 10.86 8.26 0.71
C TRP A 337 10.64 7.32 -0.49
N TRP A 338 10.14 6.10 -0.22
CA TRP A 338 9.77 5.14 -1.25
C TRP A 338 8.50 5.52 -2.02
N LEU A 339 7.64 6.42 -1.51
CA LEU A 339 6.49 6.98 -2.25
C LEU A 339 6.94 7.78 -3.48
N ASP A 340 8.18 8.26 -3.48
CA ASP A 340 8.71 9.09 -4.56
C ASP A 340 9.39 8.26 -5.67
N LYS A 341 9.55 6.94 -5.46
CA LYS A 341 10.14 6.05 -6.46
C LYS A 341 9.12 5.65 -7.52
N ASP A 342 9.51 5.75 -8.79
CA ASP A 342 8.79 5.17 -9.94
C ASP A 342 8.99 3.65 -9.95
N LEU A 343 8.32 2.96 -9.02
CA LEU A 343 8.29 1.51 -9.01
C LEU A 343 7.09 1.04 -9.82
N ALA A 344 7.28 -0.03 -10.60
CA ALA A 344 6.19 -0.83 -11.14
C ALA A 344 5.16 -1.12 -10.02
N THR A 345 3.90 -1.29 -10.39
CA THR A 345 2.74 -1.38 -9.48
C THR A 345 3.08 -2.03 -8.15
N VAL A 346 3.31 -1.19 -7.12
CA VAL A 346 3.75 -1.67 -5.81
C VAL A 346 2.58 -2.42 -5.16
N PRO A 347 2.81 -3.59 -4.55
CA PRO A 347 1.80 -4.25 -3.72
C PRO A 347 1.22 -3.29 -2.68
N PHE A 348 0.01 -3.58 -2.21
CA PHE A 348 -0.51 -2.93 -1.02
C PHE A 348 0.52 -3.02 0.12
N GLN A 349 0.60 -1.97 0.92
CA GLN A 349 1.62 -1.83 1.95
C GLN A 349 1.04 -2.14 3.33
N GLN A 350 1.74 -2.98 4.12
CA GLN A 350 1.37 -3.30 5.51
C GLN A 350 1.16 -2.03 6.35
N ASP A 351 0.23 -2.10 7.31
CA ASP A 351 0.07 -1.02 8.28
C ASP A 351 1.18 -1.07 9.34
N SER A 352 2.31 -0.45 9.05
CA SER A 352 3.28 -0.09 10.08
C SER A 352 2.93 1.22 10.77
N GLY A 353 1.95 1.98 10.23
CA GLY A 353 1.71 3.42 10.35
C GLY A 353 0.57 3.83 11.28
N GLY A 354 -0.35 2.93 11.60
CA GLY A 354 -1.65 3.29 12.18
C GLY A 354 -2.56 3.98 11.17
N ILE A 355 -2.24 3.90 9.87
CA ILE A 355 -2.99 4.57 8.80
C ILE A 355 -4.39 3.97 8.68
N ALA A 356 -4.54 2.66 8.93
CA ALA A 356 -5.82 1.98 8.85
C ALA A 356 -6.79 2.41 9.96
N ASN A 357 -6.26 2.91 11.08
CA ASN A 357 -7.03 3.31 12.24
C ASN A 357 -7.51 4.78 12.18
N LEU A 358 -7.12 5.53 11.17
CA LEU A 358 -7.56 6.92 11.02
C LEU A 358 -9.05 6.98 10.65
N PRO A 359 -9.84 7.87 11.27
CA PRO A 359 -11.26 8.05 10.95
C PRO A 359 -11.44 8.87 9.66
N PHE A 360 -11.06 8.30 8.51
CA PHE A 360 -11.10 8.98 7.21
C PHE A 360 -12.48 9.52 6.85
N ASP A 361 -13.55 8.81 7.21
CA ASP A 361 -14.93 9.25 6.94
C ASP A 361 -15.25 10.63 7.54
N VAL A 362 -14.65 10.94 8.69
CA VAL A 362 -14.82 12.23 9.39
C VAL A 362 -13.74 13.23 8.99
N LEU A 363 -12.52 12.76 8.70
CA LEU A 363 -11.40 13.61 8.31
C LEU A 363 -11.55 14.19 6.90
N ILE A 364 -12.07 13.42 5.94
CA ILE A 364 -12.11 13.81 4.52
C ILE A 364 -12.86 15.13 4.27
N PRO A 365 -14.07 15.37 4.82
CA PRO A 365 -14.75 16.65 4.65
C PRO A 365 -13.90 17.84 5.14
N ARG A 366 -13.14 17.63 6.23
CA ARG A 366 -12.29 18.66 6.81
C ARG A 366 -11.02 18.90 5.98
N LEU A 367 -10.38 17.82 5.52
CA LEU A 367 -9.24 17.90 4.61
C LEU A 367 -9.62 18.56 3.28
N SER A 368 -10.81 18.29 2.76
CA SER A 368 -11.37 18.97 1.59
C SER A 368 -11.41 20.48 1.76
N GLN A 369 -11.94 20.96 2.89
CA GLN A 369 -12.00 22.39 3.20
C GLN A 369 -10.60 23.01 3.32
N ILE A 370 -9.64 22.29 3.92
CA ILE A 370 -8.26 22.76 4.10
C ILE A 370 -7.56 22.88 2.74
N LEU A 371 -7.70 21.86 1.89
CA LEU A 371 -7.05 21.79 0.58
C LEU A 371 -7.66 22.75 -0.44
N ALA A 372 -8.96 23.05 -0.34
CA ALA A 372 -9.65 24.03 -1.18
C ALA A 372 -9.45 25.50 -0.73
N ASN A 373 -8.79 25.73 0.41
CA ASN A 373 -8.69 27.06 0.99
C ASN A 373 -7.75 27.98 0.19
N LYS A 374 -8.29 29.08 -0.34
CA LYS A 374 -7.56 30.09 -1.12
C LYS A 374 -6.60 30.96 -0.30
N SER A 375 -6.70 30.96 1.03
CA SER A 375 -5.82 31.77 1.90
C SER A 375 -4.40 31.19 2.07
N GLY A 376 -4.02 30.19 1.28
CA GLY A 376 -2.67 29.64 1.18
C GLY A 376 -2.19 28.91 2.44
N PHE A 377 -2.53 27.63 2.59
CA PHE A 377 -1.76 26.77 3.49
C PHE A 377 -0.32 26.63 2.97
N PRO A 378 0.70 26.49 3.85
CA PRO A 378 2.07 26.28 3.40
C PRO A 378 2.18 25.06 2.47
N PRO A 379 2.96 25.14 1.36
CA PRO A 379 3.11 24.03 0.42
C PRO A 379 3.51 22.71 1.07
N ARG A 380 4.39 22.75 2.08
CA ARG A 380 4.80 21.58 2.86
C ARG A 380 3.63 20.88 3.56
N SER A 381 2.71 21.64 4.15
CA SER A 381 1.55 21.07 4.85
C SER A 381 0.55 20.44 3.88
N ILE A 382 0.36 21.06 2.71
CA ILE A 382 -0.44 20.49 1.63
C ILE A 382 0.19 19.16 1.16
N GLN A 383 1.50 19.16 0.94
CA GLN A 383 2.25 17.97 0.55
C GLN A 383 2.13 16.83 1.57
N GLN A 384 2.23 17.13 2.87
CA GLN A 384 2.06 16.13 3.95
C GLN A 384 0.66 15.53 3.93
N ILE A 385 -0.39 16.34 3.77
CA ILE A 385 -1.78 15.84 3.67
C ILE A 385 -1.91 14.93 2.45
N ILE A 386 -1.44 15.36 1.27
CA ILE A 386 -1.51 14.54 0.06
C ILE A 386 -0.76 13.21 0.25
N ARG A 387 0.41 13.23 0.87
CA ARG A 387 1.18 12.01 1.16
C ARG A 387 0.47 11.06 2.15
N ILE A 388 -0.24 11.59 3.14
CA ILE A 388 -1.11 10.77 4.02
C ILE A 388 -2.22 10.11 3.19
N LEU A 389 -2.87 10.84 2.29
CA LEU A 389 -3.92 10.31 1.41
C LEU A 389 -3.37 9.25 0.45
N ARG A 390 -2.17 9.46 -0.12
CA ARG A 390 -1.46 8.48 -0.95
C ARG A 390 -1.18 7.21 -0.15
N ARG A 391 -0.67 7.35 1.07
CA ARG A 391 -0.39 6.21 1.94
C ARG A 391 -1.65 5.41 2.30
N ALA A 392 -2.78 6.08 2.48
CA ALA A 392 -4.08 5.44 2.69
C ALA A 392 -4.56 4.69 1.44
N ALA A 393 -4.46 5.30 0.26
CA ALA A 393 -4.81 4.66 -1.01
C ALA A 393 -3.96 3.42 -1.30
N GLN A 394 -2.67 3.42 -0.92
CA GLN A 394 -1.75 2.30 -1.07
C GLN A 394 -1.84 1.23 0.05
N HIS A 395 -2.70 1.43 1.06
CA HIS A 395 -2.89 0.46 2.14
C HIS A 395 -3.94 -0.60 1.79
N SER A 396 -5.11 -0.19 1.25
CA SER A 396 -6.19 -1.11 0.92
C SER A 396 -7.16 -0.54 -0.12
N VAL A 397 -7.92 -1.41 -0.78
CA VAL A 397 -8.99 -1.02 -1.71
C VAL A 397 -10.06 -0.18 -1.00
N GLN A 398 -10.42 -0.54 0.24
CA GLN A 398 -11.44 0.16 1.04
C GLN A 398 -11.01 1.60 1.33
N LEU A 399 -9.78 1.81 1.80
CA LEU A 399 -9.28 3.17 2.06
C LEU A 399 -9.15 3.99 0.77
N ALA A 400 -8.74 3.39 -0.35
CA ALA A 400 -8.74 4.07 -1.65
C ALA A 400 -10.15 4.56 -2.03
N LYS A 401 -11.19 3.72 -1.82
CA LYS A 401 -12.59 4.10 -2.02
C LYS A 401 -13.03 5.25 -1.11
N THR A 402 -12.60 5.26 0.16
CA THR A 402 -12.90 6.39 1.06
C THR A 402 -12.26 7.68 0.60
N VAL A 403 -11.01 7.65 0.12
CA VAL A 403 -10.25 8.84 -0.33
C VAL A 403 -10.73 9.37 -1.68
N CYS A 404 -11.24 8.50 -2.57
CA CYS A 404 -11.62 8.82 -3.95
C CYS A 404 -12.46 10.11 -4.13
N PRO A 405 -13.51 10.39 -3.34
CA PRO A 405 -14.36 11.58 -3.53
C PRO A 405 -13.61 12.91 -3.37
N LEU A 406 -12.45 12.91 -2.69
CA LEU A 406 -11.64 14.10 -2.49
C LEU A 406 -10.71 14.37 -3.69
N VAL A 407 -10.38 13.34 -4.48
CA VAL A 407 -9.28 13.37 -5.45
C VAL A 407 -9.52 14.40 -6.54
N SER A 408 -10.71 14.45 -7.14
CA SER A 408 -11.01 15.39 -8.23
C SER A 408 -10.96 16.84 -7.76
N VAL A 409 -11.48 17.14 -6.56
CA VAL A 409 -11.44 18.49 -5.98
C VAL A 409 -9.99 18.94 -5.77
N VAL A 410 -9.16 18.06 -5.22
CA VAL A 410 -7.74 18.36 -4.97
C VAL A 410 -6.97 18.49 -6.28
N ALA A 411 -7.23 17.63 -7.26
CA ALA A 411 -6.60 17.72 -8.58
C ALA A 411 -7.00 19.00 -9.32
N GLN A 412 -8.26 19.44 -9.21
CA GLN A 412 -8.71 20.71 -9.78
C GLN A 412 -7.92 21.90 -9.22
N ASP A 413 -7.77 21.99 -7.90
CA ASP A 413 -7.11 23.14 -7.25
C ASP A 413 -5.58 23.11 -7.34
N HIS A 414 -4.97 21.93 -7.21
CA HIS A 414 -3.51 21.81 -7.09
C HIS A 414 -2.80 21.41 -8.39
N VAL A 415 -3.54 21.02 -9.43
CA VAL A 415 -2.98 20.63 -10.74
C VAL A 415 -3.64 21.40 -11.88
N LEU A 416 -4.97 21.32 -12.03
CA LEU A 416 -5.64 21.78 -13.25
C LEU A 416 -5.79 23.30 -13.34
N ARG A 417 -6.11 23.99 -12.24
CA ARG A 417 -6.23 25.46 -12.19
C ARG A 417 -4.90 26.20 -12.19
N LYS A 418 -3.78 25.47 -12.13
CA LYS A 418 -2.43 26.02 -12.19
C LYS A 418 -2.12 26.50 -13.62
N PRO A 419 -1.34 27.58 -13.78
CA PRO A 419 -0.99 28.11 -15.08
C PRO A 419 -0.25 27.06 -15.92
N TRP A 420 -0.60 26.99 -17.20
CA TRP A 420 0.08 26.18 -18.20
C TRP A 420 0.23 27.01 -19.48
N PRO A 421 1.46 27.20 -20.01
CA PRO A 421 2.75 26.63 -19.57
C PRO A 421 3.23 27.11 -18.18
N LEU A 422 4.21 26.41 -17.59
CA LEU A 422 4.63 26.58 -16.18
C LEU A 422 5.10 28.00 -15.84
N GLU A 423 4.67 28.50 -14.67
CA GLU A 423 5.17 29.71 -14.02
C GLU A 423 5.97 29.34 -12.74
N PRO A 424 7.13 29.96 -12.46
CA PRO A 424 8.05 29.53 -11.39
C PRO A 424 7.48 29.52 -9.97
N ASP A 425 6.46 30.33 -9.70
CA ASP A 425 5.89 30.52 -8.36
C ASP A 425 4.60 29.71 -8.13
N ASN A 426 4.08 28.99 -9.14
CA ASN A 426 2.75 28.37 -9.08
C ASN A 426 2.65 27.07 -9.91
N GLU A 427 3.54 26.12 -9.66
CA GLU A 427 3.60 24.86 -10.41
C GLU A 427 2.48 23.86 -10.02
N PRO A 428 2.04 22.99 -10.96
CA PRO A 428 1.21 21.83 -10.68
C PRO A 428 1.84 20.84 -9.71
N SER A 429 1.07 20.33 -8.76
CA SER A 429 1.54 19.37 -7.77
C SER A 429 1.71 17.95 -8.35
N ILE A 430 2.95 17.47 -8.42
CA ILE A 430 3.29 16.08 -8.81
C ILE A 430 2.71 15.07 -7.82
N ASP A 431 2.81 15.34 -6.50
CA ASP A 431 2.23 14.48 -5.46
C ASP A 431 0.72 14.31 -5.63
N CYS A 432 0.01 15.33 -6.10
CA CYS A 432 -1.41 15.24 -6.39
C CYS A 432 -1.71 14.34 -7.60
N LEU A 433 -0.91 14.42 -8.67
CA LEU A 433 -1.05 13.49 -9.80
C LEU A 433 -0.76 12.05 -9.37
N ARG A 434 0.27 11.85 -8.55
CA ARG A 434 0.57 10.54 -7.96
C ARG A 434 -0.53 10.04 -7.03
N LEU A 435 -1.30 10.91 -6.39
CA LEU A 435 -2.51 10.52 -5.65
C LEU A 435 -3.62 10.02 -6.59
N VAL A 436 -3.85 10.69 -7.72
CA VAL A 436 -4.79 10.22 -8.75
C VAL A 436 -4.36 8.84 -9.24
N ASP A 437 -3.08 8.71 -9.58
CA ASP A 437 -2.48 7.45 -9.99
C ASP A 437 -2.65 6.36 -8.92
N ASP A 438 -2.39 6.71 -7.65
CA ASP A 438 -2.44 5.76 -6.56
C ASP A 438 -3.85 5.20 -6.34
N VAL A 439 -4.87 6.06 -6.43
CA VAL A 439 -6.29 5.71 -6.29
C VAL A 439 -6.80 4.90 -7.49
N VAL A 440 -6.43 5.29 -8.72
CA VAL A 440 -6.74 4.53 -9.94
C VAL A 440 -6.13 3.13 -9.86
N THR A 441 -4.86 3.04 -9.48
CA THR A 441 -4.14 1.76 -9.36
C THR A 441 -4.78 0.84 -8.31
N SER A 442 -5.25 1.41 -7.19
CA SER A 442 -5.86 0.65 -6.10
C SER A 442 -7.25 0.11 -6.42
N SER A 443 -8.05 0.76 -7.28
CA SER A 443 -9.45 0.35 -7.49
C SER A 443 -10.06 0.79 -8.81
N ARG A 444 -10.63 -0.18 -9.55
CA ARG A 444 -11.44 0.07 -10.75
C ARG A 444 -12.64 0.96 -10.49
N THR A 445 -13.35 0.77 -9.38
CA THR A 445 -14.54 1.57 -9.06
C THR A 445 -14.19 3.04 -8.84
N CYS A 446 -13.02 3.30 -8.23
CA CYS A 446 -12.52 4.66 -8.07
C CYS A 446 -12.14 5.27 -9.43
N ALA A 447 -11.41 4.52 -10.26
CA ALA A 447 -11.08 4.96 -11.61
C ALA A 447 -12.34 5.31 -12.42
N LEU A 448 -13.38 4.48 -12.37
CA LEU A 448 -14.66 4.74 -13.03
C LEU A 448 -15.36 6.00 -12.51
N SER A 449 -15.34 6.24 -11.18
CA SER A 449 -15.88 7.47 -10.59
C SER A 449 -15.17 8.71 -11.12
N LEU A 450 -13.83 8.68 -11.18
CA LEU A 450 -13.02 9.80 -11.67
C LEU A 450 -13.22 10.04 -13.18
N VAL A 451 -13.51 9.00 -13.97
CA VAL A 451 -13.86 9.15 -15.38
C VAL A 451 -15.16 9.93 -15.54
N GLY A 452 -16.14 9.69 -14.66
CA GLY A 452 -17.43 10.40 -14.68
C GLY A 452 -17.36 11.88 -14.29
N GLU A 453 -16.23 12.33 -13.74
CA GLU A 453 -16.00 13.72 -13.32
C GLU A 453 -15.13 14.53 -14.31
N ASP A 454 -14.91 13.99 -15.53
CA ASP A 454 -14.14 14.61 -16.64
C ASP A 454 -12.68 15.00 -16.32
N LEU A 455 -12.15 14.55 -15.17
CA LEU A 455 -10.79 14.85 -14.69
C LEU A 455 -9.70 14.57 -15.74
N PHE A 456 -9.80 13.43 -16.42
CA PHE A 456 -8.74 12.95 -17.31
C PHE A 456 -8.63 13.79 -18.59
N GLN A 457 -9.74 14.28 -19.15
CA GLN A 457 -9.70 15.10 -20.36
C GLN A 457 -8.89 16.39 -20.14
N GLU A 458 -9.03 17.01 -18.97
CA GLU A 458 -8.28 18.22 -18.62
C GLU A 458 -6.77 17.96 -18.43
N LEU A 459 -6.36 16.73 -18.11
CA LEU A 459 -4.94 16.34 -17.99
C LEU A 459 -4.23 16.27 -19.35
N LEU A 460 -4.96 16.17 -20.46
CA LEU A 460 -4.35 16.07 -21.80
C LEU A 460 -3.45 17.25 -22.16
N LYS A 461 -3.70 18.44 -21.58
CA LYS A 461 -2.88 19.63 -21.84
C LYS A 461 -1.40 19.43 -21.51
N PHE A 462 -1.09 18.53 -20.56
CA PHE A 462 0.28 18.21 -20.17
C PHE A 462 0.98 17.31 -21.19
N ALA A 463 0.23 16.51 -21.96
CA ALA A 463 0.78 15.55 -22.92
C ALA A 463 1.18 16.15 -24.26
N ILE A 464 1.03 17.46 -24.47
CA ILE A 464 1.27 18.15 -25.76
C ILE A 464 2.73 18.63 -25.84
N PRO A 465 3.62 17.98 -26.62
CA PRO A 465 5.06 18.29 -26.61
C PRO A 465 5.40 19.72 -27.04
N SER A 466 4.58 20.32 -27.91
CA SER A 466 4.77 21.68 -28.39
C SER A 466 4.54 22.75 -27.31
N THR A 467 3.92 22.39 -26.19
CA THR A 467 3.64 23.31 -25.07
C THR A 467 4.69 23.26 -23.96
N TRP A 468 5.64 22.32 -24.02
CA TRP A 468 6.66 22.17 -23.00
C TRP A 468 7.67 23.33 -23.06
N THR A 469 7.86 23.99 -21.92
CA THR A 469 8.91 25.00 -21.71
C THR A 469 10.25 24.31 -21.47
N SER A 470 11.36 25.06 -21.56
CA SER A 470 12.69 24.54 -21.24
C SER A 470 12.78 24.14 -19.76
N GLY A 471 12.73 22.84 -19.48
CA GLY A 471 12.81 22.27 -18.13
C GLY A 471 12.40 20.80 -18.10
N THR A 472 12.75 20.07 -17.03
CA THR A 472 12.38 18.65 -16.84
C THR A 472 11.02 18.46 -16.18
N GLU A 473 10.45 19.49 -15.55
CA GLU A 473 9.17 19.41 -14.83
C GLU A 473 7.99 19.06 -15.74
N CYS A 474 7.88 19.68 -16.91
CA CYS A 474 6.85 19.34 -17.91
C CYS A 474 6.92 17.86 -18.31
N GLN A 475 8.13 17.30 -18.41
CA GLN A 475 8.35 15.91 -18.78
C GLN A 475 7.95 14.96 -17.65
N VAL A 476 8.22 15.30 -16.39
CA VAL A 476 7.75 14.52 -15.22
C VAL A 476 6.23 14.53 -15.15
N LEU A 477 5.58 15.69 -15.29
CA LEU A 477 4.11 15.78 -15.34
C LEU A 477 3.53 14.94 -16.48
N THR A 478 4.15 14.99 -17.66
CA THR A 478 3.72 14.18 -18.81
C THR A 478 3.84 12.69 -18.52
N LEU A 479 4.96 12.25 -17.93
CA LEU A 479 5.18 10.86 -17.58
C LEU A 479 4.08 10.34 -16.65
N GLU A 480 3.76 11.09 -15.59
CA GLU A 480 2.68 10.75 -14.64
C GLU A 480 1.32 10.66 -15.34
N VAL A 481 1.00 11.62 -16.22
CA VAL A 481 -0.25 11.60 -17.00
C VAL A 481 -0.34 10.38 -17.91
N LEU A 482 0.75 10.04 -18.63
CA LEU A 482 0.78 8.84 -19.47
C LEU A 482 0.62 7.55 -18.64
N GLN A 483 1.24 7.48 -17.45
CA GLN A 483 1.06 6.34 -16.55
C GLN A 483 -0.38 6.18 -16.10
N ILE A 484 -1.07 7.28 -15.77
CA ILE A 484 -2.48 7.28 -15.42
C ILE A 484 -3.31 6.73 -16.59
N TYR A 485 -3.12 7.24 -17.81
CA TYR A 485 -3.83 6.75 -19.00
C TYR A 485 -3.63 5.26 -19.25
N ARG A 486 -2.39 4.79 -19.14
CA ARG A 486 -2.06 3.36 -19.23
C ARG A 486 -2.85 2.54 -18.21
N LYS A 487 -2.90 2.97 -16.95
CA LYS A 487 -3.58 2.25 -15.85
C LYS A 487 -5.11 2.31 -15.96
N VAL A 488 -5.69 3.44 -16.37
CA VAL A 488 -7.13 3.58 -16.65
C VAL A 488 -7.53 2.63 -17.79
N GLY A 489 -6.73 2.57 -18.86
CA GLY A 489 -6.95 1.64 -19.97
C GLY A 489 -6.92 0.16 -19.54
N ARG A 490 -6.15 -0.21 -18.51
CA ARG A 490 -6.09 -1.60 -18.00
C ARG A 490 -7.40 -2.09 -17.39
N TYR A 491 -8.33 -1.18 -17.08
CA TYR A 491 -9.70 -1.50 -16.67
C TYR A 491 -10.73 -1.47 -17.82
N GLY A 492 -10.26 -1.24 -19.05
CA GLY A 492 -11.11 -1.01 -20.22
C GLY A 492 -11.89 0.31 -20.16
N LEU A 493 -11.35 1.32 -19.47
CA LEU A 493 -11.98 2.64 -19.30
C LEU A 493 -11.31 3.69 -20.19
N LEU A 494 -12.07 4.70 -20.61
CA LEU A 494 -11.59 5.88 -21.32
C LEU A 494 -10.72 5.54 -22.57
N ALA A 495 -11.08 4.48 -23.29
CA ALA A 495 -10.37 4.05 -24.48
C ALA A 495 -10.66 4.97 -25.69
N SER A 496 -11.84 5.63 -25.72
CA SER A 496 -12.20 6.60 -26.76
C SER A 496 -11.23 7.77 -26.87
N ILE A 497 -10.47 8.09 -25.81
CA ILE A 497 -9.45 9.14 -25.79
C ILE A 497 -8.36 8.94 -26.86
N ALA A 498 -8.12 7.68 -27.25
CA ALA A 498 -7.19 7.34 -28.31
C ALA A 498 -7.61 7.94 -29.67
N THR A 499 -8.92 8.12 -29.86
CA THR A 499 -9.49 8.68 -31.10
C THR A 499 -9.90 10.15 -30.97
N SER A 500 -10.45 10.57 -29.83
CA SER A 500 -10.89 11.96 -29.63
C SER A 500 -9.71 12.93 -29.51
N ALA A 501 -8.58 12.48 -28.95
CA ALA A 501 -7.35 13.26 -28.81
C ALA A 501 -6.23 12.81 -29.78
N GLN A 502 -6.59 12.27 -30.96
CA GLN A 502 -5.64 11.68 -31.91
C GLN A 502 -4.47 12.61 -32.29
N ASP A 503 -4.72 13.92 -32.39
CA ASP A 503 -3.71 14.88 -32.83
C ASP A 503 -2.61 15.01 -31.77
N ILE A 504 -2.96 14.94 -30.48
CA ILE A 504 -2.00 14.94 -29.36
C ILE A 504 -1.10 13.72 -29.44
N TRP A 505 -1.68 12.53 -29.66
CA TRP A 505 -0.92 11.29 -29.73
C TRP A 505 -0.02 11.24 -30.97
N ARG A 506 -0.50 11.73 -32.12
CA ARG A 506 0.32 11.84 -33.34
C ARG A 506 1.49 12.80 -33.14
N ASP A 507 1.26 13.96 -32.52
CA ASP A 507 2.31 14.94 -32.23
C ASP A 507 3.34 14.36 -31.25
N PHE A 508 2.88 13.58 -30.26
CA PHE A 508 3.75 12.84 -29.35
C PHE A 508 4.57 11.77 -30.07
N GLY A 509 3.96 10.97 -30.95
CA GLY A 509 4.65 9.97 -31.76
C GLY A 509 5.74 10.58 -32.65
N PHE A 510 5.46 11.72 -33.29
CA PHE A 510 6.45 12.47 -34.05
C PHE A 510 7.59 13.02 -33.18
N TRP A 511 7.29 13.47 -31.96
CA TRP A 511 8.31 13.85 -30.99
C TRP A 511 9.18 12.64 -30.60
N ALA A 512 8.57 11.49 -30.30
CA ALA A 512 9.24 10.25 -29.92
C ALA A 512 10.17 9.74 -31.03
N SER A 513 9.72 9.75 -32.29
CA SER A 513 10.51 9.30 -33.44
C SER A 513 11.74 10.17 -33.71
N ARG A 514 11.77 11.42 -33.22
CA ARG A 514 12.91 12.35 -33.36
C ARG A 514 13.95 12.20 -32.23
N GLN A 515 13.65 11.44 -31.19
CA GLN A 515 14.58 11.18 -30.09
C GLN A 515 15.58 10.07 -30.49
N ILE A 516 16.70 10.48 -31.09
CA ILE A 516 17.77 9.56 -31.50
C ILE A 516 18.51 8.99 -30.27
N THR A 517 18.83 9.86 -29.30
CA THR A 517 19.48 9.50 -28.03
C THR A 517 18.69 10.12 -26.87
N PRO A 518 17.54 9.54 -26.48
CA PRO A 518 16.71 10.11 -25.43
C PRO A 518 17.46 10.13 -24.10
N LEU A 519 17.27 11.22 -23.34
CA LEU A 519 17.60 11.24 -21.91
C LEU A 519 16.72 10.21 -21.17
N PRO A 520 17.11 9.73 -19.97
CA PRO A 520 16.38 8.68 -19.25
C PRO A 520 14.87 8.95 -19.06
N LEU A 521 14.51 10.21 -18.78
CA LEU A 521 13.12 10.63 -18.63
C LEU A 521 12.35 10.53 -19.95
N ALA A 522 12.95 11.01 -21.06
CA ALA A 522 12.35 10.89 -22.39
C ALA A 522 12.20 9.42 -22.82
N SER A 523 13.18 8.56 -22.49
CA SER A 523 13.12 7.12 -22.76
C SER A 523 11.96 6.45 -22.01
N SER A 524 11.74 6.83 -20.75
CA SER A 524 10.61 6.36 -19.94
C SER A 524 9.27 6.82 -20.54
N MET A 525 9.18 8.07 -20.98
CA MET A 525 7.98 8.61 -21.63
C MET A 525 7.64 7.88 -22.94
N ILE A 526 8.64 7.59 -23.78
CA ILE A 526 8.46 6.83 -25.03
C ILE A 526 7.94 5.41 -24.72
N SER A 527 8.53 4.76 -23.71
CA SER A 527 8.09 3.42 -23.26
C SER A 527 6.63 3.42 -22.82
N VAL A 528 6.24 4.36 -21.95
CA VAL A 528 4.86 4.46 -21.45
C VAL A 528 3.87 4.86 -22.56
N TYR A 529 4.30 5.67 -23.54
CA TYR A 529 3.47 5.98 -24.72
C TYR A 529 3.12 4.74 -25.53
N PHE A 530 4.10 3.87 -25.81
CA PHE A 530 3.83 2.59 -26.48
C PHE A 530 2.93 1.68 -25.65
N ASP A 531 3.12 1.65 -24.33
CA ASP A 531 2.23 0.92 -23.43
C ASP A 531 0.78 1.46 -23.45
N CYS A 532 0.60 2.78 -23.62
CA CYS A 532 -0.73 3.40 -23.81
C CYS A 532 -1.38 2.93 -25.11
N LEU A 533 -0.63 2.97 -26.22
CA LEU A 533 -1.12 2.45 -27.51
C LEU A 533 -1.48 0.96 -27.40
N ALA A 534 -0.65 0.16 -26.72
CA ALA A 534 -0.87 -1.27 -26.54
C ALA A 534 -2.14 -1.55 -25.74
N ILE A 535 -2.40 -0.80 -24.66
CA ILE A 535 -3.62 -1.00 -23.88
C ILE A 535 -4.88 -0.55 -24.62
N TRP A 536 -4.83 0.55 -25.37
CA TRP A 536 -5.97 0.95 -26.21
C TRP A 536 -6.23 -0.06 -27.33
N MET A 537 -5.18 -0.64 -27.91
CA MET A 537 -5.32 -1.72 -28.88
C MET A 537 -5.92 -2.99 -28.26
N THR A 538 -5.56 -3.29 -27.01
CA THR A 538 -6.18 -4.37 -26.24
C THR A 538 -7.68 -4.10 -26.01
N CYS A 539 -8.05 -2.86 -25.69
CA CYS A 539 -9.45 -2.45 -25.55
C CYS A 539 -10.24 -2.61 -26.86
N ALA A 540 -9.61 -2.29 -28.00
CA ALA A 540 -10.22 -2.42 -29.31
C ALA A 540 -10.35 -3.86 -29.82
N THR A 541 -9.61 -4.80 -29.22
CA THR A 541 -9.58 -6.22 -29.64
C THR A 541 -10.93 -6.90 -29.40
N ASP A 542 -11.54 -6.68 -28.23
CA ASP A 542 -12.93 -7.05 -27.93
C ASP A 542 -13.64 -5.84 -27.31
N PRO A 543 -14.33 -5.03 -28.13
CA PRO A 543 -14.97 -3.80 -27.68
C PRO A 543 -16.09 -4.03 -26.64
N HIS A 544 -16.65 -5.23 -26.52
CA HIS A 544 -17.64 -5.56 -25.49
C HIS A 544 -17.02 -5.64 -24.10
N ARG A 545 -15.69 -5.69 -23.98
CA ARG A 545 -14.94 -5.72 -22.72
C ARG A 545 -14.50 -4.33 -22.25
N THR A 546 -14.99 -3.26 -22.89
CA THR A 546 -14.76 -1.87 -22.47
C THR A 546 -15.94 -1.30 -21.67
N THR A 547 -15.74 -0.21 -20.94
CA THR A 547 -16.82 0.53 -20.25
C THR A 547 -16.71 2.02 -20.58
N PRO A 548 -17.70 2.60 -21.31
CA PRO A 548 -18.89 1.94 -21.87
C PRO A 548 -18.54 0.88 -22.93
N GLU A 549 -19.47 0.00 -23.27
CA GLU A 549 -19.24 -0.97 -24.34
C GLU A 549 -19.06 -0.26 -25.69
N HIS A 550 -18.17 -0.79 -26.54
CA HIS A 550 -17.79 -0.19 -27.82
C HIS A 550 -17.16 1.20 -27.70
N ASP A 551 -16.54 1.55 -26.56
CA ASP A 551 -15.83 2.83 -26.39
C ASP A 551 -14.69 3.01 -27.41
N LEU A 552 -14.06 1.90 -27.82
CA LEU A 552 -13.08 1.85 -28.90
C LEU A 552 -13.22 0.55 -29.68
N THR A 553 -13.16 0.61 -31.02
CA THR A 553 -13.35 -0.54 -31.91
C THR A 553 -12.12 -0.84 -32.77
N TRP A 554 -11.93 -2.11 -33.14
CA TRP A 554 -10.83 -2.53 -34.02
C TRP A 554 -10.75 -1.75 -35.34
N SER A 555 -11.91 -1.44 -35.94
CA SER A 555 -12.00 -0.70 -37.21
C SER A 555 -11.46 0.73 -37.14
N GLN A 556 -11.51 1.36 -35.96
CA GLN A 556 -11.03 2.71 -35.72
C GLN A 556 -9.51 2.75 -35.55
N ILE A 557 -8.91 1.68 -35.05
CA ILE A 557 -7.47 1.60 -34.78
C ILE A 557 -6.67 0.97 -35.93
N SER A 558 -7.26 0.08 -36.73
CA SER A 558 -6.54 -0.64 -37.78
C SER A 558 -5.96 0.26 -38.88
N LYS A 559 -6.50 1.46 -39.04
CA LYS A 559 -6.05 2.46 -40.02
C LYS A 559 -5.05 3.49 -39.46
N ARG A 560 -4.61 3.32 -38.22
CA ARG A 560 -3.83 4.34 -37.50
C ARG A 560 -2.31 4.21 -37.66
N GLY A 561 -1.81 3.11 -38.21
CA GLY A 561 -0.38 2.90 -38.45
C GLY A 561 0.47 2.74 -37.17
N TRP A 562 -0.14 2.46 -36.02
CA TRP A 562 0.60 2.30 -34.75
C TRP A 562 1.59 1.12 -34.77
N ALA A 563 1.26 0.05 -35.49
CA ALA A 563 2.19 -1.07 -35.70
C ALA A 563 3.41 -0.64 -36.52
N ASP A 564 3.21 0.19 -37.55
CA ASP A 564 4.29 0.73 -38.38
C ASP A 564 5.19 1.67 -37.57
N GLU A 565 4.61 2.48 -36.67
CA GLU A 565 5.34 3.35 -35.75
C GLU A 565 6.23 2.55 -34.78
N ALA A 566 5.73 1.43 -34.25
CA ALA A 566 6.50 0.53 -33.40
C ALA A 566 7.69 -0.09 -34.17
N ILE A 567 7.45 -0.57 -35.39
CA ILE A 567 8.48 -1.13 -36.27
C ILE A 567 9.55 -0.07 -36.59
N LEU A 568 9.13 1.16 -36.90
CA LEU A 568 10.04 2.27 -37.19
C LEU A 568 10.95 2.55 -36.00
N ILE A 569 10.41 2.57 -34.79
CA ILE A 569 11.21 2.79 -33.58
C ILE A 569 12.16 1.62 -33.33
N ILE A 570 11.73 0.36 -33.47
CA ILE A 570 12.62 -0.80 -33.35
C ILE A 570 13.79 -0.73 -34.36
N ARG A 571 13.52 -0.32 -35.61
CA ARG A 571 14.54 -0.12 -36.64
C ARG A 571 15.53 0.99 -36.30
N ASN A 572 15.04 2.13 -35.81
CA ASN A 572 15.87 3.28 -35.51
C ASN A 572 16.74 3.09 -34.25
N ILE A 573 16.31 2.24 -33.32
CA ILE A 573 16.96 2.02 -32.02
C ILE A 573 18.13 1.02 -32.10
N GLY A 574 18.16 0.12 -33.09
CA GLY A 574 19.01 -1.09 -33.16
C GLY A 574 20.52 -0.94 -32.94
N ILE A 575 21.07 0.29 -32.89
CA ILE A 575 22.51 0.56 -32.91
C ILE A 575 23.10 0.90 -31.52
N GLN A 576 22.29 1.19 -30.48
CA GLN A 576 22.84 1.69 -29.20
C GLN A 576 22.46 0.86 -27.96
N ARG A 577 23.47 0.46 -27.17
CA ARG A 577 23.30 -0.13 -25.84
C ARG A 577 22.46 0.80 -24.95
N GLY A 578 21.37 0.30 -24.37
CA GLY A 578 20.64 0.96 -23.27
C GLY A 578 19.18 1.37 -23.50
N ARG A 579 18.58 1.15 -24.68
CA ARG A 579 17.15 1.48 -24.96
C ARG A 579 16.21 0.27 -24.84
N ILE A 580 16.47 -0.60 -23.88
CA ILE A 580 15.76 -1.89 -23.73
C ILE A 580 14.28 -1.70 -23.43
N GLY A 581 13.93 -0.73 -22.56
CA GLY A 581 12.54 -0.46 -22.19
C GLY A 581 11.65 -0.03 -23.37
N GLU A 582 12.22 0.73 -24.31
CA GLU A 582 11.49 1.22 -25.48
C GLU A 582 11.26 0.10 -26.49
N ILE A 583 12.28 -0.72 -26.76
CA ILE A 583 12.15 -1.92 -27.60
C ILE A 583 11.11 -2.86 -26.98
N SER A 584 11.20 -3.11 -25.68
CA SER A 584 10.27 -3.94 -24.93
C SER A 584 8.81 -3.46 -25.09
N SER A 585 8.57 -2.15 -24.92
CA SER A 585 7.22 -1.57 -25.02
C SER A 585 6.70 -1.57 -26.47
N ALA A 586 7.56 -1.28 -27.46
CA ALA A 586 7.22 -1.33 -28.88
C ALA A 586 6.91 -2.78 -29.35
N LEU A 587 7.69 -3.77 -28.91
CA LEU A 587 7.37 -5.19 -29.13
C LEU A 587 6.06 -5.57 -28.45
N GLY A 588 5.78 -5.04 -27.25
CA GLY A 588 4.54 -5.25 -26.53
C GLY A 588 3.31 -4.79 -27.32
N LEU A 589 3.41 -3.63 -27.99
CA LEU A 589 2.38 -3.16 -28.92
C LEU A 589 2.19 -4.12 -30.10
N LEU A 590 3.29 -4.64 -30.68
CA LEU A 590 3.21 -5.62 -31.77
C LEU A 590 2.60 -6.95 -31.34
N VAL A 591 2.84 -7.40 -30.11
CA VAL A 591 2.19 -8.60 -29.54
C VAL A 591 0.66 -8.42 -29.56
N VAL A 592 0.17 -7.29 -29.03
CA VAL A 592 -1.26 -6.99 -29.00
C VAL A 592 -1.83 -6.83 -30.41
N TRP A 593 -1.07 -6.24 -31.33
CA TRP A 593 -1.47 -6.14 -32.75
C TRP A 593 -1.66 -7.50 -33.40
N VAL A 594 -0.71 -8.42 -33.21
CA VAL A 594 -0.77 -9.79 -33.74
C VAL A 594 -1.93 -10.57 -33.11
N ASP A 595 -2.17 -10.43 -31.81
CA ASP A 595 -3.30 -11.06 -31.13
C ASP A 595 -4.65 -10.52 -31.65
N GLY A 596 -4.77 -9.20 -31.76
CA GLY A 596 -5.99 -8.55 -32.20
C GLY A 596 -6.30 -8.76 -33.69
N THR A 597 -5.28 -8.79 -34.55
CA THR A 597 -5.44 -9.20 -35.97
C THR A 597 -5.78 -10.69 -36.09
N GLY A 598 -5.31 -11.53 -35.16
CA GLY A 598 -5.72 -12.93 -35.07
C GLY A 598 -7.23 -13.12 -34.91
N LEU A 599 -7.88 -12.24 -34.15
CA LEU A 599 -9.32 -12.29 -33.88
C LEU A 599 -10.16 -11.50 -34.89
N ASN A 600 -9.70 -10.32 -35.30
CA ASN A 600 -10.47 -9.36 -36.10
C ASN A 600 -10.03 -9.28 -37.57
N GLY A 601 -8.87 -9.84 -37.93
CA GLY A 601 -8.30 -9.80 -39.28
C GLY A 601 -8.88 -10.87 -40.21
N LEU A 602 -8.77 -10.65 -41.52
CA LEU A 602 -9.17 -11.64 -42.52
C LEU A 602 -8.25 -12.87 -42.41
N ARG A 603 -8.84 -14.07 -42.39
CA ARG A 603 -8.11 -15.34 -42.22
C ARG A 603 -7.18 -15.35 -40.99
N GLY A 604 -7.60 -14.73 -39.90
CA GLY A 604 -6.79 -14.67 -38.68
C GLY A 604 -5.53 -13.80 -38.81
N GLY A 605 -5.56 -12.82 -39.70
CA GLY A 605 -4.51 -11.80 -39.86
C GLY A 605 -3.23 -12.30 -40.52
N GLU A 606 -3.29 -13.34 -41.36
CA GLU A 606 -2.11 -13.96 -41.98
C GLU A 606 -1.23 -12.97 -42.76
N ALA A 607 -1.85 -12.06 -43.52
CA ALA A 607 -1.13 -11.06 -44.31
C ALA A 607 -0.42 -10.04 -43.40
N GLU A 608 -1.11 -9.55 -42.37
CA GLU A 608 -0.59 -8.62 -41.38
C GLU A 608 0.55 -9.25 -40.57
N LYS A 609 0.40 -10.50 -40.13
CA LYS A 609 1.45 -11.27 -39.44
C LYS A 609 2.68 -11.45 -40.32
N THR A 610 2.48 -11.78 -41.59
CA THR A 610 3.59 -11.94 -42.56
C THR A 610 4.31 -10.61 -42.81
N ALA A 611 3.57 -9.50 -42.87
CA ALA A 611 4.16 -8.16 -43.00
C ALA A 611 5.05 -7.83 -41.79
N VAL A 612 4.56 -8.04 -40.56
CA VAL A 612 5.34 -7.82 -39.33
C VAL A 612 6.63 -8.65 -39.34
N ILE A 613 6.56 -9.93 -39.71
CA ILE A 613 7.74 -10.80 -39.82
C ILE A 613 8.76 -10.23 -40.81
N ASN A 614 8.31 -9.85 -42.02
CA ASN A 614 9.20 -9.34 -43.06
C ASN A 614 9.88 -8.02 -42.65
N GLU A 615 9.12 -7.11 -42.03
CA GLU A 615 9.64 -5.82 -41.62
C GLU A 615 10.64 -5.94 -40.45
N LEU A 616 10.36 -6.82 -39.47
CA LEU A 616 11.25 -7.06 -38.33
C LEU A 616 12.51 -7.84 -38.72
N ARG A 617 12.45 -8.76 -39.70
CA ARG A 617 13.65 -9.42 -40.23
C ARG A 617 14.63 -8.47 -40.92
N GLN A 618 14.11 -7.38 -41.49
CA GLN A 618 14.94 -6.32 -42.07
C GLN A 618 15.52 -5.36 -41.00
N SER A 619 15.11 -5.51 -39.74
CA SER A 619 15.64 -4.73 -38.62
C SER A 619 16.84 -5.43 -37.97
N GLU A 620 17.58 -4.71 -37.13
CA GLU A 620 18.67 -5.25 -36.32
C GLU A 620 18.18 -5.94 -35.03
N LEU A 621 16.87 -6.25 -34.90
CA LEU A 621 16.33 -6.87 -33.69
C LEU A 621 16.98 -8.22 -33.37
N GLN A 622 17.26 -9.05 -34.37
CA GLN A 622 17.91 -10.35 -34.18
C GLN A 622 19.33 -10.18 -33.60
N SER A 623 20.12 -9.22 -34.08
CA SER A 623 21.48 -8.99 -33.57
C SER A 623 21.46 -8.42 -32.15
N VAL A 624 20.50 -7.52 -31.85
CA VAL A 624 20.31 -6.98 -30.50
C VAL A 624 19.97 -8.11 -29.51
N LEU A 625 19.04 -9.00 -29.86
CA LEU A 625 18.70 -10.15 -29.03
C LEU A 625 19.89 -11.09 -28.85
N GLN A 626 20.58 -11.42 -29.94
CA GLN A 626 21.71 -12.33 -29.92
C GLN A 626 22.84 -11.81 -29.03
N GLN A 627 23.08 -10.50 -29.00
CA GLN A 627 24.06 -9.87 -28.11
C GLN A 627 23.78 -10.17 -26.62
N TYR A 628 22.50 -10.16 -26.20
CA TYR A 628 22.12 -10.46 -24.81
C TYR A 628 22.04 -11.97 -24.54
N VAL A 629 21.67 -12.76 -25.55
CA VAL A 629 21.69 -14.22 -25.48
C VAL A 629 23.13 -14.73 -25.35
N ASP A 630 24.11 -14.08 -25.98
CA ASP A 630 25.53 -14.44 -25.88
C ASP A 630 26.21 -13.86 -24.63
N ALA A 631 25.57 -12.90 -23.96
CA ALA A 631 26.12 -12.25 -22.77
C ALA A 631 26.31 -13.24 -21.60
N ASN A 632 27.31 -12.95 -20.77
CA ASN A 632 27.61 -13.73 -19.57
C ASN A 632 26.42 -13.71 -18.59
N SER A 633 26.28 -14.80 -17.81
CA SER A 633 25.13 -15.01 -16.91
C SER A 633 24.85 -13.88 -15.90
N THR A 634 25.80 -12.99 -15.64
CA THR A 634 25.69 -11.83 -14.74
C THR A 634 25.01 -10.61 -15.38
N GLU A 635 25.05 -10.48 -16.71
CA GLU A 635 24.36 -9.39 -17.44
C GLU A 635 22.88 -9.72 -17.69
N LEU A 636 22.54 -11.02 -17.74
CA LEU A 636 21.17 -11.53 -17.92
C LEU A 636 20.29 -11.42 -16.66
N ASP A 637 20.83 -11.00 -15.52
CA ASP A 637 20.06 -10.78 -14.28
C ASP A 637 19.35 -9.41 -14.25
N ASP A 638 19.46 -8.60 -15.31
CA ASP A 638 18.72 -7.35 -15.45
C ASP A 638 17.24 -7.62 -15.82
N GLU A 639 16.30 -7.21 -14.96
CA GLU A 639 14.86 -7.41 -15.15
C GLU A 639 14.35 -6.82 -16.47
N ALA A 640 14.93 -5.71 -16.93
CA ALA A 640 14.54 -5.08 -18.20
C ALA A 640 14.87 -5.98 -19.40
N ILE A 641 15.99 -6.72 -19.35
CA ILE A 641 16.38 -7.68 -20.39
C ILE A 641 15.42 -8.87 -20.38
N ILE A 642 15.14 -9.44 -19.20
CA ILE A 642 14.22 -10.57 -19.07
C ILE A 642 12.82 -10.19 -19.55
N GLN A 643 12.33 -8.99 -19.22
CA GLN A 643 11.06 -8.48 -19.72
C GLN A 643 11.03 -8.37 -21.25
N MET A 644 12.09 -7.82 -21.85
CA MET A 644 12.20 -7.70 -23.30
C MET A 644 12.24 -9.08 -23.99
N LEU A 645 13.01 -10.03 -23.45
CA LEU A 645 13.04 -11.41 -23.93
C LEU A 645 11.67 -12.10 -23.82
N THR A 646 10.95 -11.87 -22.71
CA THR A 646 9.60 -12.42 -22.50
C THR A 646 8.65 -11.94 -23.60
N ILE A 647 8.63 -10.64 -23.86
CA ILE A 647 7.75 -10.05 -24.88
C ILE A 647 8.16 -10.51 -26.28
N ALA A 648 9.45 -10.62 -26.57
CA ALA A 648 9.94 -11.16 -27.84
C ALA A 648 9.48 -12.61 -28.05
N MET A 649 9.63 -13.49 -27.05
CA MET A 649 9.18 -14.89 -27.13
C MET A 649 7.65 -14.99 -27.26
N ARG A 650 6.90 -14.12 -26.58
CA ARG A 650 5.45 -14.04 -26.76
C ARG A 650 5.07 -13.64 -28.19
N LEU A 651 5.75 -12.65 -28.77
CA LEU A 651 5.54 -12.26 -30.18
C LEU A 651 5.84 -13.43 -31.13
N GLN A 652 6.96 -14.13 -30.91
CA GLN A 652 7.33 -15.33 -31.66
C GLN A 652 6.22 -16.40 -31.58
N ARG A 653 5.69 -16.68 -30.39
CA ARG A 653 4.58 -17.63 -30.19
C ARG A 653 3.35 -17.25 -30.99
N ASN A 654 2.94 -15.99 -30.89
CA ASN A 654 1.74 -15.50 -31.55
C ASN A 654 1.88 -15.52 -33.09
N LEU A 655 3.07 -15.27 -33.62
CA LEU A 655 3.38 -15.35 -35.05
C LEU A 655 3.44 -16.80 -35.58
N SER A 656 3.95 -17.74 -34.79
CA SER A 656 4.03 -19.17 -35.15
C SER A 656 2.67 -19.86 -35.34
N SER A 657 1.57 -19.24 -34.93
CA SER A 657 0.21 -19.75 -35.10
C SER A 657 -0.33 -19.70 -36.55
N ALA A 658 0.34 -18.99 -37.47
CA ALA A 658 -0.14 -18.78 -38.83
C ALA A 658 0.40 -19.84 -39.83
N PRO A 659 -0.47 -20.58 -40.55
CA PRO A 659 -0.08 -21.73 -41.37
C PRO A 659 0.75 -21.40 -42.62
N GLU A 660 0.64 -20.19 -43.17
CA GLU A 660 1.47 -19.70 -44.30
C GLU A 660 2.73 -18.95 -43.83
N ALA A 661 2.77 -18.45 -42.60
CA ALA A 661 3.90 -17.72 -42.02
C ALA A 661 4.96 -18.67 -41.42
N LYS A 662 5.38 -19.67 -42.20
CA LYS A 662 6.28 -20.78 -41.80
C LYS A 662 7.70 -20.41 -41.40
N GLY A 663 7.99 -19.15 -41.10
CA GLY A 663 9.30 -18.73 -40.67
C GLY A 663 9.28 -18.20 -39.24
N LEU A 664 10.15 -18.75 -38.40
CA LEU A 664 10.44 -18.17 -37.09
C LEU A 664 10.92 -16.72 -37.28
N LEU A 665 10.50 -15.81 -36.40
CA LEU A 665 11.03 -14.45 -36.35
C LEU A 665 12.49 -14.49 -35.89
N PHE A 666 12.80 -15.36 -34.93
CA PHE A 666 14.13 -15.60 -34.39
C PHE A 666 14.69 -16.96 -34.82
N GLU A 667 16.01 -17.07 -34.89
CA GLU A 667 16.67 -18.34 -35.22
C GLU A 667 16.37 -19.43 -34.17
N LEU A 668 16.25 -20.68 -34.63
CA LEU A 668 15.96 -21.82 -33.75
C LEU A 668 17.07 -22.01 -32.71
N ASP A 669 18.32 -21.77 -33.08
CA ASP A 669 19.47 -21.85 -32.19
C ASP A 669 19.36 -20.86 -31.03
N THR A 670 18.92 -19.62 -31.29
CA THR A 670 18.66 -18.61 -30.25
C THR A 670 17.61 -19.10 -29.24
N ILE A 671 16.51 -19.69 -29.73
CA ILE A 671 15.44 -20.24 -28.89
C ILE A 671 15.97 -21.41 -28.04
N GLN A 672 16.75 -22.31 -28.63
CA GLN A 672 17.36 -23.44 -27.91
C GLN A 672 18.35 -22.99 -26.83
N ILE A 673 19.16 -21.96 -27.09
CA ILE A 673 20.06 -21.38 -26.09
C ILE A 673 19.26 -20.80 -24.92
N LEU A 674 18.20 -20.03 -25.20
CA LEU A 674 17.32 -19.48 -24.16
C LEU A 674 16.65 -20.59 -23.34
N MET A 675 16.16 -21.65 -23.99
CA MET A 675 15.60 -22.82 -23.30
C MET A 675 16.64 -23.50 -22.41
N SER A 676 17.88 -23.67 -22.88
CA SER A 676 18.94 -24.27 -22.07
C SER A 676 19.29 -23.45 -20.82
N LYS A 677 19.21 -22.10 -20.92
CA LYS A 677 19.55 -21.15 -19.86
C LYS A 677 18.42 -20.95 -18.85
N PHE A 678 17.18 -20.82 -19.30
CA PHE A 678 16.04 -20.44 -18.45
C PHE A 678 15.09 -21.59 -18.14
N LEU A 679 14.87 -22.50 -19.09
CA LEU A 679 13.91 -23.60 -18.93
C LEU A 679 14.56 -24.86 -18.34
N MET A 680 15.71 -25.30 -18.86
CA MET A 680 16.31 -26.58 -18.47
C MET A 680 17.23 -26.50 -17.26
N ASN A 681 17.96 -25.40 -17.12
CA ASN A 681 18.77 -25.11 -15.95
C ASN A 681 18.26 -23.83 -15.28
N PRO A 682 17.03 -23.82 -14.72
CA PRO A 682 16.60 -22.67 -13.95
C PRO A 682 17.65 -22.47 -12.84
N LYS A 683 18.34 -21.31 -12.83
CA LYS A 683 19.35 -20.99 -11.82
C LYS A 683 18.74 -21.35 -10.47
N SER A 684 19.35 -22.30 -9.74
CA SER A 684 18.72 -22.95 -8.58
C SER A 684 18.01 -21.93 -7.71
N VAL A 685 16.68 -22.06 -7.61
CA VAL A 685 15.77 -21.41 -6.64
C VAL A 685 16.51 -20.47 -5.69
N LYS A 686 16.89 -19.28 -6.17
CA LYS A 686 17.14 -18.16 -5.28
C LYS A 686 15.75 -17.69 -4.90
N ALA A 687 15.53 -17.37 -3.63
CA ALA A 687 14.27 -16.89 -3.06
C ALA A 687 13.77 -15.54 -3.66
N THR A 688 14.29 -15.15 -4.82
CA THR A 688 14.08 -13.89 -5.54
C THR A 688 14.08 -14.14 -7.06
N ALA A 689 13.44 -15.21 -7.55
CA ALA A 689 13.13 -15.29 -8.98
C ALA A 689 12.21 -14.11 -9.33
N SER A 690 12.63 -13.27 -10.27
CA SER A 690 11.83 -12.12 -10.71
C SER A 690 10.54 -12.62 -11.36
N LYS A 691 9.45 -11.86 -11.21
CA LYS A 691 8.17 -12.15 -11.86
C LYS A 691 8.31 -12.36 -13.37
N HIS A 692 9.22 -11.63 -14.00
CA HIS A 692 9.50 -11.74 -15.43
C HIS A 692 10.19 -13.06 -15.81
N ASP A 693 10.91 -13.70 -14.89
CA ASP A 693 11.58 -14.99 -15.14
C ASP A 693 10.56 -16.12 -15.32
N ALA A 694 9.57 -16.21 -14.43
CA ALA A 694 8.47 -17.17 -14.55
C ALA A 694 7.69 -16.99 -15.86
N GLN A 695 7.45 -15.73 -16.27
CA GLN A 695 6.75 -15.42 -17.53
C GLN A 695 7.59 -15.78 -18.76
N LEU A 696 8.90 -15.54 -18.75
CA LEU A 696 9.79 -15.98 -19.83
C LEU A 696 9.78 -17.50 -19.97
N ARG A 697 9.89 -18.22 -18.84
CA ARG A 697 9.84 -19.68 -18.81
C ARG A 697 8.51 -20.20 -19.34
N TYR A 698 7.40 -19.54 -19.00
CA TYR A 698 6.08 -19.85 -19.55
C TYR A 698 6.05 -19.78 -21.09
N GLU A 699 6.51 -18.66 -21.66
CA GLU A 699 6.51 -18.48 -23.12
C GLU A 699 7.43 -19.49 -23.82
N LEU A 700 8.62 -19.76 -23.26
CA LEU A 700 9.53 -20.78 -23.77
C LEU A 700 8.95 -22.20 -23.68
N LEU A 701 8.28 -22.52 -22.57
CA LEU A 701 7.63 -23.81 -22.35
C LEU A 701 6.51 -24.03 -23.39
N HIS A 702 5.70 -23.01 -23.66
CA HIS A 702 4.64 -23.08 -24.66
C HIS A 702 5.20 -23.22 -26.09
N LEU A 703 6.25 -22.47 -26.43
CA LEU A 703 6.94 -22.60 -27.72
C LEU A 703 7.53 -24.00 -27.91
N SER A 704 8.14 -24.54 -26.85
CA SER A 704 8.78 -25.86 -26.87
C SER A 704 7.80 -26.98 -27.17
N ARG A 705 6.57 -26.91 -26.63
CA ARG A 705 5.52 -27.89 -26.90
C ARG A 705 4.96 -27.74 -28.31
N ALA A 706 4.65 -26.52 -28.73
CA ALA A 706 4.09 -26.25 -30.05
C ALA A 706 5.01 -26.68 -31.20
N SER A 707 6.33 -26.57 -30.99
CA SER A 707 7.36 -26.93 -31.96
C SER A 707 8.01 -28.31 -31.72
N ASN A 708 7.51 -29.08 -30.73
CA ASN A 708 8.08 -30.38 -30.31
C ASN A 708 9.61 -30.36 -30.11
N LEU A 709 10.13 -29.30 -29.47
CA LEU A 709 11.57 -29.11 -29.26
C LEU A 709 12.12 -29.94 -28.09
N ILE A 710 11.26 -30.32 -27.16
CA ILE A 710 11.61 -31.10 -25.97
C ILE A 710 10.62 -32.24 -25.80
N ASP A 711 11.08 -33.31 -25.14
CA ASP A 711 10.22 -34.43 -24.78
C ASP A 711 9.16 -34.02 -23.76
N VAL A 712 8.01 -34.69 -23.78
CA VAL A 712 6.86 -34.37 -22.93
C VAL A 712 7.17 -34.62 -21.45
N ASP A 713 8.03 -35.58 -21.13
CA ASP A 713 8.50 -35.80 -19.77
C ASP A 713 9.30 -34.59 -19.25
N ALA A 714 10.23 -34.07 -20.04
CA ALA A 714 11.00 -32.88 -19.70
C ALA A 714 10.10 -31.62 -19.63
N TRP A 715 9.15 -31.51 -20.57
CA TRP A 715 8.16 -30.43 -20.59
C TRP A 715 7.28 -30.41 -19.34
N SER A 716 6.70 -31.56 -18.99
CA SER A 716 5.78 -31.69 -17.85
C SER A 716 6.47 -31.37 -16.52
N ARG A 717 7.70 -31.83 -16.31
CA ARG A 717 8.52 -31.44 -15.14
C ARG A 717 8.63 -29.93 -14.99
N GLN A 718 8.89 -29.23 -16.09
CA GLN A 718 8.99 -27.78 -16.09
C GLN A 718 7.63 -27.12 -15.90
N ALA A 719 6.56 -27.65 -16.48
CA ALA A 719 5.19 -27.16 -16.30
C ALA A 719 4.75 -27.23 -14.83
N PHE A 720 4.91 -28.38 -14.17
CA PHE A 720 4.58 -28.56 -12.75
C PHE A 720 5.45 -27.67 -11.84
N SER A 721 6.74 -27.55 -12.14
CA SER A 721 7.64 -26.63 -11.41
C SER A 721 7.20 -25.18 -11.54
N LEU A 722 6.82 -24.77 -12.75
CA LEU A 722 6.45 -23.38 -13.04
C LEU A 722 5.15 -22.96 -12.36
N MET A 723 4.19 -23.88 -12.18
CA MET A 723 2.96 -23.63 -11.41
C MET A 723 3.22 -23.14 -9.98
N LEU A 724 4.33 -23.55 -9.37
CA LEU A 724 4.72 -23.15 -8.00
C LEU A 724 5.39 -21.77 -7.94
N GLU A 725 5.80 -21.23 -9.09
CA GLU A 725 6.54 -19.96 -9.18
C GLU A 725 5.63 -18.76 -9.51
N PHE A 726 4.43 -19.01 -10.02
CA PHE A 726 3.47 -17.96 -10.31
C PHE A 726 3.00 -17.25 -9.04
N GLY A 727 2.93 -15.92 -9.11
CA GLY A 727 2.44 -15.07 -8.02
C GLY A 727 1.15 -14.33 -8.37
N PRO A 728 0.62 -13.52 -7.44
CA PRO A 728 -0.56 -12.70 -7.70
C PRO A 728 -0.42 -11.83 -8.96
N GLY A 729 -1.41 -11.85 -9.85
CA GLY A 729 -1.38 -11.18 -11.16
C GLY A 729 -0.86 -12.04 -12.32
N ASP A 730 -0.49 -13.30 -12.07
CA ASP A 730 -0.15 -14.30 -13.09
C ASP A 730 -1.25 -15.37 -13.26
N GLU A 731 -2.45 -15.13 -12.72
CA GLU A 731 -3.57 -16.07 -12.77
C GLU A 731 -3.92 -16.46 -14.20
N THR A 732 -3.81 -15.52 -15.15
CA THR A 732 -4.14 -15.78 -16.56
C THR A 732 -3.24 -16.82 -17.20
N VAL A 733 -1.94 -16.78 -16.91
CA VAL A 733 -0.97 -17.75 -17.45
C VAL A 733 -0.98 -19.05 -16.67
N ALA A 734 -1.26 -19.01 -15.36
CA ALA A 734 -1.46 -20.20 -14.54
C ALA A 734 -2.69 -21.01 -14.98
N LEU A 735 -3.82 -20.33 -15.26
CA LEU A 735 -5.04 -20.96 -15.76
C LEU A 735 -4.83 -21.62 -17.13
N ASP A 736 -4.09 -20.96 -18.03
CA ASP A 736 -3.74 -21.50 -19.36
C ASP A 736 -2.81 -22.72 -19.21
N LEU A 737 -1.79 -22.64 -18.35
CA LEU A 737 -0.86 -23.75 -18.12
C LEU A 737 -1.54 -24.98 -17.50
N VAL A 738 -2.45 -24.79 -16.54
CA VAL A 738 -3.25 -25.90 -16.00
C VAL A 738 -4.13 -26.50 -17.09
N ASP A 739 -4.75 -25.69 -17.93
CA ASP A 739 -5.57 -26.19 -19.03
C ASP A 739 -4.75 -27.02 -20.03
N LEU A 740 -3.51 -26.60 -20.33
CA LEU A 740 -2.57 -27.37 -21.15
C LEU A 740 -2.20 -28.70 -20.49
N LEU A 741 -1.90 -28.71 -19.19
CA LEU A 741 -1.60 -29.95 -18.44
C LEU A 741 -2.76 -30.95 -18.43
N LEU A 742 -4.00 -30.47 -18.28
CA LEU A 742 -5.19 -31.31 -18.25
C LEU A 742 -5.60 -31.84 -19.64
N ARG A 743 -5.24 -31.13 -20.72
CA ARG A 743 -5.53 -31.52 -22.11
C ARG A 743 -4.47 -32.43 -22.74
N GLU A 744 -3.30 -32.54 -22.13
CA GLU A 744 -2.17 -33.31 -22.66
C GLU A 744 -2.49 -34.81 -22.77
N ASP A 745 -1.94 -35.48 -23.78
CA ASP A 745 -2.17 -36.91 -24.00
C ASP A 745 -1.18 -37.78 -23.22
N TRP A 746 -1.48 -37.94 -21.93
CA TRP A 746 -0.68 -38.72 -20.99
C TRP A 746 -0.60 -40.22 -21.31
N SER A 747 -1.46 -40.74 -22.20
CA SER A 747 -1.43 -42.15 -22.60
C SER A 747 -0.13 -42.54 -23.32
N SER A 748 0.48 -41.58 -24.00
CA SER A 748 1.72 -41.77 -24.76
C SER A 748 3.00 -41.62 -23.90
N THR A 749 2.91 -40.93 -22.76
CA THR A 749 4.07 -40.47 -21.99
C THR A 749 4.22 -41.16 -20.65
N ALA A 750 3.11 -41.63 -20.05
CA ALA A 750 3.08 -42.38 -18.81
C ALA A 750 2.46 -43.77 -19.03
N PRO A 751 3.16 -44.70 -19.72
CA PRO A 751 2.61 -46.03 -20.03
C PRO A 751 2.24 -46.82 -18.78
N ASP A 752 2.93 -46.58 -17.67
CA ASP A 752 2.66 -47.21 -16.37
C ASP A 752 1.28 -46.82 -15.80
N LEU A 753 0.73 -45.67 -16.21
CA LEU A 753 -0.58 -45.17 -15.79
C LEU A 753 -1.69 -45.42 -16.81
N LEU A 754 -1.39 -46.06 -17.94
CA LEU A 754 -2.34 -46.25 -19.04
C LEU A 754 -3.64 -46.95 -18.60
N ASN A 755 -3.53 -47.98 -17.76
CA ASN A 755 -4.68 -48.71 -17.21
C ASN A 755 -5.52 -47.83 -16.26
N GLN A 756 -4.89 -46.90 -15.54
CA GLN A 756 -5.60 -45.98 -14.65
C GLN A 756 -6.26 -44.85 -15.44
N LEU A 757 -5.57 -44.28 -16.43
CA LEU A 757 -6.11 -43.26 -17.34
C LEU A 757 -7.31 -43.80 -18.14
N SER A 758 -7.24 -45.05 -18.61
CA SER A 758 -8.36 -45.70 -19.31
C SER A 758 -9.53 -46.07 -18.39
N SER A 759 -9.30 -46.17 -17.07
CA SER A 759 -10.37 -46.42 -16.10
C SER A 759 -11.22 -45.18 -15.79
N LEU A 760 -10.75 -43.97 -16.13
CA LEU A 760 -11.54 -42.75 -16.06
C LEU A 760 -12.65 -42.78 -17.12
N THR A 761 -13.86 -43.12 -16.71
CA THR A 761 -15.02 -43.27 -17.60
C THR A 761 -15.60 -41.94 -18.07
N HIS A 762 -15.28 -40.85 -17.38
CA HIS A 762 -15.80 -39.52 -17.72
C HIS A 762 -15.28 -39.05 -19.08
N ARG A 763 -16.17 -38.48 -19.91
CA ARG A 763 -15.86 -38.01 -21.27
C ARG A 763 -14.67 -37.05 -21.32
N ASP A 764 -14.55 -36.22 -20.30
CA ASP A 764 -13.56 -35.15 -20.23
C ASP A 764 -12.22 -35.59 -19.59
N GLY A 765 -12.08 -36.86 -19.17
CA GLY A 765 -10.85 -37.39 -18.59
C GLY A 765 -10.36 -36.56 -17.40
N LEU A 766 -9.09 -36.14 -17.41
CA LEU A 766 -8.52 -35.28 -16.36
C LEU A 766 -9.11 -33.86 -16.34
N GLN A 767 -9.71 -33.39 -17.43
CA GLN A 767 -10.26 -32.03 -17.51
C GLN A 767 -11.46 -31.83 -16.57
N ILE A 768 -12.02 -32.90 -15.98
CA ILE A 768 -13.03 -32.78 -14.92
C ILE A 768 -12.51 -31.99 -13.71
N LEU A 769 -11.20 -31.98 -13.46
CA LEU A 769 -10.60 -31.22 -12.37
C LEU A 769 -10.53 -29.71 -12.65
N ARG A 770 -10.78 -29.28 -13.90
CA ARG A 770 -10.61 -27.90 -14.33
C ARG A 770 -11.32 -26.91 -13.39
N PRO A 771 -12.62 -27.02 -13.06
CA PRO A 771 -13.27 -26.01 -12.21
C PRO A 771 -12.65 -25.91 -10.80
N LEU A 772 -12.25 -27.04 -10.22
CA LEU A 772 -11.67 -27.09 -8.87
C LEU A 772 -10.25 -26.51 -8.85
N LEU A 773 -9.43 -26.83 -9.84
CA LEU A 773 -8.08 -26.26 -9.97
C LEU A 773 -8.10 -24.78 -10.37
N GLN A 774 -9.07 -24.36 -11.19
CA GLN A 774 -9.27 -22.95 -11.51
C GLN A 774 -9.65 -22.16 -10.25
N TYR A 775 -10.50 -22.72 -9.39
CA TYR A 775 -10.82 -22.12 -8.09
C TYR A 775 -9.59 -22.02 -7.18
N ALA A 776 -8.71 -23.04 -7.18
CA ALA A 776 -7.46 -22.96 -6.41
C ALA A 776 -6.53 -21.83 -6.89
N ILE A 777 -6.55 -21.49 -8.18
CA ILE A 777 -5.74 -20.39 -8.76
C ILE A 777 -6.42 -19.03 -8.54
N LEU A 778 -7.72 -18.94 -8.80
CA LEU A 778 -8.52 -17.70 -8.72
C LEU A 778 -9.83 -17.98 -7.97
N PRO A 779 -9.80 -18.00 -6.62
CA PRO A 779 -10.97 -18.34 -5.82
C PRO A 779 -12.02 -17.22 -5.77
N ASP A 780 -11.58 -15.96 -5.86
CA ASP A 780 -12.44 -14.78 -5.82
C ASP A 780 -12.52 -14.10 -7.18
N VAL A 781 -13.53 -14.48 -7.96
CA VAL A 781 -13.84 -13.90 -9.28
C VAL A 781 -14.32 -12.44 -9.16
N SER A 782 -14.74 -11.99 -7.97
CA SER A 782 -15.19 -10.60 -7.76
C SER A 782 -14.04 -9.63 -7.54
N HIS A 783 -12.89 -10.12 -7.07
CA HIS A 783 -11.69 -9.31 -6.82
C HIS A 783 -10.49 -9.78 -7.66
N VAL A 784 -10.63 -9.74 -8.99
CA VAL A 784 -9.52 -10.11 -9.89
C VAL A 784 -8.44 -9.03 -9.87
N ILE A 785 -7.18 -9.46 -9.77
CA ILE A 785 -6.00 -8.60 -9.91
C ILE A 785 -5.65 -8.47 -11.39
N GLY A 786 -5.29 -7.27 -11.82
CA GLY A 786 -4.96 -7.03 -13.22
C GLY A 786 -3.74 -7.82 -13.66
N PRO A 787 -3.80 -8.57 -14.77
CA PRO A 787 -2.68 -9.38 -15.23
C PRO A 787 -1.50 -8.51 -15.61
N SER A 788 -0.29 -9.00 -15.36
CA SER A 788 0.98 -8.32 -15.65
C SER A 788 1.04 -7.77 -17.07
N TYR A 789 0.64 -8.61 -18.02
CA TYR A 789 0.40 -8.25 -19.40
C TYR A 789 -1.10 -8.15 -19.60
N PRO A 790 -1.62 -6.98 -19.98
CA PRO A 790 -3.05 -6.79 -20.18
C PRO A 790 -3.63 -7.80 -21.18
N SER A 791 -4.81 -8.31 -20.86
CA SER A 791 -5.60 -9.18 -21.74
C SER A 791 -7.00 -8.60 -21.88
N TYR A 792 -7.54 -8.64 -23.10
CA TYR A 792 -8.87 -8.11 -23.40
C TYR A 792 -9.97 -8.80 -22.58
N LEU A 793 -9.76 -10.07 -22.18
CA LEU A 793 -10.71 -10.85 -21.38
C LEU A 793 -10.89 -10.30 -19.96
N TYR A 794 -9.85 -9.69 -19.40
CA TYR A 794 -9.79 -9.30 -17.98
C TYR A 794 -10.06 -7.83 -17.72
N LEU A 795 -10.25 -7.00 -18.75
CA LEU A 795 -10.43 -5.55 -18.60
C LEU A 795 -11.56 -5.18 -17.62
N LYS A 796 -12.78 -5.68 -17.85
CA LYS A 796 -13.94 -5.46 -16.96
C LYS A 796 -13.82 -6.18 -15.61
N ALA A 797 -13.23 -7.38 -15.61
CA ALA A 797 -13.12 -8.23 -14.42
C ALA A 797 -12.10 -7.71 -13.41
N THR A 798 -11.07 -7.00 -13.89
CA THR A 798 -10.00 -6.46 -13.06
C THR A 798 -10.55 -5.46 -12.05
N SER A 799 -10.46 -5.79 -10.77
CA SER A 799 -10.95 -4.95 -9.67
C SER A 799 -9.89 -3.98 -9.14
N THR A 800 -8.62 -4.38 -9.21
CA THR A 800 -7.44 -3.63 -8.74
C THR A 800 -6.22 -3.99 -9.57
N LEU A 801 -5.26 -3.07 -9.70
CA LEU A 801 -3.95 -3.35 -10.29
C LEU A 801 -2.88 -3.67 -9.23
N ARG A 802 -3.19 -3.50 -7.94
CA ARG A 802 -2.24 -3.76 -6.85
C ARG A 802 -2.35 -5.19 -6.34
N GLN A 803 -1.18 -5.77 -6.08
CA GLN A 803 -1.08 -7.07 -5.42
C GLN A 803 -1.42 -6.96 -3.92
N PRO A 804 -2.01 -7.99 -3.31
CA PRO A 804 -2.29 -8.02 -1.88
C PRO A 804 -1.02 -8.07 -1.03
N VAL A 805 -1.17 -7.69 0.23
CA VAL A 805 -0.08 -7.65 1.22
C VAL A 805 0.31 -9.05 1.70
N GLU A 806 -0.67 -9.93 1.86
CA GLU A 806 -0.52 -11.25 2.47
C GLU A 806 -0.52 -12.34 1.40
N ARG A 807 0.49 -13.21 1.44
CA ARG A 807 0.59 -14.43 0.62
C ARG A 807 -0.25 -15.60 1.16
N SER A 808 -0.97 -15.40 2.26
CA SER A 808 -1.74 -16.43 2.98
C SER A 808 -3.18 -16.58 2.48
N ARG A 809 -3.59 -15.78 1.49
CA ARG A 809 -4.93 -15.90 0.92
C ARG A 809 -4.99 -17.08 -0.07
N PRO A 810 -6.16 -17.74 -0.21
CA PRO A 810 -6.33 -18.73 -1.27
C PRO A 810 -6.09 -18.07 -2.64
N GLY A 811 -5.50 -18.81 -3.59
CA GLY A 811 -5.01 -18.29 -4.87
C GLY A 811 -3.51 -18.46 -5.02
N LEU A 812 -2.89 -17.67 -5.91
CA LEU A 812 -1.44 -17.69 -6.13
C LEU A 812 -0.66 -16.96 -5.01
N PRO A 813 0.54 -17.43 -4.62
CA PRO A 813 1.22 -18.64 -5.12
C PRO A 813 0.60 -19.93 -4.58
N LEU A 814 0.60 -20.97 -5.41
CA LEU A 814 0.04 -22.27 -5.04
C LEU A 814 0.93 -23.00 -4.00
N PRO A 815 0.36 -23.80 -3.09
CA PRO A 815 1.13 -24.65 -2.19
C PRO A 815 1.79 -25.81 -2.95
N LEU A 816 2.82 -26.45 -2.36
CA LEU A 816 3.55 -27.56 -2.99
C LEU A 816 2.64 -28.76 -3.35
N ASP A 817 1.54 -28.92 -2.63
CA ASP A 817 0.56 -30.00 -2.80
C ASP A 817 -0.71 -29.56 -3.53
N TRP A 818 -0.67 -28.45 -4.29
CA TRP A 818 -1.82 -27.88 -4.98
C TRP A 818 -2.60 -28.86 -5.87
N VAL A 819 -1.93 -29.89 -6.39
CA VAL A 819 -2.54 -30.95 -7.20
C VAL A 819 -3.63 -31.69 -6.41
N PHE A 820 -3.52 -31.75 -5.08
CA PHE A 820 -4.50 -32.35 -4.18
C PHE A 820 -5.61 -31.38 -3.72
N SER A 821 -5.60 -30.12 -4.16
CA SER A 821 -6.64 -29.15 -3.81
C SER A 821 -8.08 -29.62 -4.12
N PRO A 822 -8.37 -30.41 -5.17
CA PRO A 822 -9.71 -30.97 -5.37
C PRO A 822 -10.22 -31.83 -4.20
N LEU A 823 -9.33 -32.52 -3.47
CA LEU A 823 -9.72 -33.30 -2.28
C LEU A 823 -10.18 -32.40 -1.12
N ASN A 824 -9.59 -31.21 -1.00
CA ASN A 824 -10.00 -30.24 0.03
C ASN A 824 -11.43 -29.76 -0.24
N GLU A 825 -11.73 -29.47 -1.51
CA GLU A 825 -13.07 -29.05 -1.93
C GLU A 825 -14.08 -30.18 -1.75
N LEU A 826 -13.71 -31.44 -2.03
CA LEU A 826 -14.59 -32.60 -1.83
C LEU A 826 -14.95 -32.82 -0.36
N LEU A 827 -13.98 -32.79 0.54
CA LEU A 827 -14.22 -32.92 1.99
C LEU A 827 -15.10 -31.80 2.56
N SER A 828 -15.12 -30.64 1.89
CA SER A 828 -15.93 -29.49 2.24
C SER A 828 -17.08 -29.22 1.25
N SER A 829 -17.48 -30.24 0.48
CA SER A 829 -18.41 -30.10 -0.67
C SER A 829 -19.73 -29.40 -0.33
N ALA A 830 -20.25 -29.61 0.88
CA ALA A 830 -21.47 -28.95 1.36
C ALA A 830 -21.34 -27.42 1.51
N THR A 831 -20.12 -26.91 1.70
CA THR A 831 -19.81 -25.49 1.92
C THR A 831 -18.85 -24.91 0.88
N SER A 832 -18.40 -25.71 -0.08
CA SER A 832 -17.37 -25.33 -1.05
C SER A 832 -17.94 -24.38 -2.11
N SER A 833 -17.32 -23.21 -2.23
CA SER A 833 -17.59 -22.27 -3.30
C SER A 833 -17.14 -22.79 -4.67
N ALA A 834 -16.13 -23.67 -4.73
CA ALA A 834 -15.66 -24.26 -5.98
C ALA A 834 -16.78 -25.04 -6.69
N PHE A 835 -17.51 -25.87 -5.94
CA PHE A 835 -18.67 -26.61 -6.45
C PHE A 835 -19.81 -25.67 -6.86
N SER A 836 -20.04 -24.58 -6.11
CA SER A 836 -21.07 -23.59 -6.44
C SER A 836 -20.77 -22.79 -7.72
N GLN A 837 -19.49 -22.61 -8.05
CA GLN A 837 -19.01 -21.85 -9.21
C GLN A 837 -18.81 -22.74 -10.45
N ALA A 838 -18.94 -24.06 -10.32
CA ALA A 838 -18.75 -24.99 -11.41
C ALA A 838 -19.82 -24.80 -12.52
N PRO A 839 -19.50 -25.11 -13.80
CA PRO A 839 -20.46 -25.03 -14.90
C PRO A 839 -21.70 -25.90 -14.67
N LEU A 840 -22.86 -25.48 -15.18
CA LEU A 840 -24.13 -26.20 -14.99
C LEU A 840 -24.15 -27.60 -15.62
N ASP A 841 -23.33 -27.82 -16.64
CA ASP A 841 -23.12 -29.08 -17.34
C ASP A 841 -22.01 -29.94 -16.72
N TRP A 842 -21.31 -29.45 -15.68
CA TRP A 842 -20.27 -30.18 -14.98
C TRP A 842 -20.89 -31.09 -13.90
N ASN A 843 -20.79 -32.40 -14.11
CA ASN A 843 -21.42 -33.41 -13.26
C ASN A 843 -20.57 -34.68 -13.01
N PRO A 844 -19.25 -34.57 -12.71
CA PRO A 844 -18.45 -35.73 -12.36
C PRO A 844 -18.88 -36.31 -11.01
N ASN A 845 -18.73 -37.62 -10.85
CA ASN A 845 -18.95 -38.27 -9.56
C ASN A 845 -17.72 -38.12 -8.63
N GLU A 846 -17.92 -38.38 -7.34
CA GLU A 846 -16.85 -38.25 -6.34
C GLU A 846 -15.65 -39.17 -6.64
N LEU A 847 -15.92 -40.41 -7.04
CA LEU A 847 -14.89 -41.40 -7.39
C LEU A 847 -14.01 -40.91 -8.57
N GLU A 848 -14.61 -40.33 -9.61
CA GLU A 848 -13.94 -39.80 -10.80
C GLU A 848 -13.03 -38.64 -10.41
N ILE A 849 -13.50 -37.72 -9.55
CA ILE A 849 -12.67 -36.61 -9.05
C ILE A 849 -11.48 -37.15 -8.26
N VAL A 850 -11.69 -38.14 -7.37
CA VAL A 850 -10.60 -38.75 -6.59
C VAL A 850 -9.60 -39.47 -7.50
N GLN A 851 -10.07 -40.30 -8.42
CA GLN A 851 -9.21 -40.99 -9.40
C GLN A 851 -8.39 -39.99 -10.21
N ALA A 852 -9.03 -38.98 -10.82
CA ALA A 852 -8.33 -37.98 -11.62
C ALA A 852 -7.31 -37.19 -10.78
N THR A 853 -7.65 -36.85 -9.53
CA THR A 853 -6.74 -36.13 -8.62
C THR A 853 -5.51 -36.94 -8.27
N LEU A 854 -5.68 -38.24 -7.94
CA LEU A 854 -4.57 -39.12 -7.63
C LEU A 854 -3.70 -39.42 -8.86
N ILE A 855 -4.30 -39.59 -10.04
CA ILE A 855 -3.56 -39.75 -11.30
C ILE A 855 -2.73 -38.49 -11.59
N LEU A 856 -3.31 -37.30 -11.45
CA LEU A 856 -2.58 -36.04 -11.64
C LEU A 856 -1.44 -35.89 -10.62
N ALA A 857 -1.64 -36.36 -9.38
CA ALA A 857 -0.59 -36.38 -8.35
C ALA A 857 0.55 -37.35 -8.67
N GLN A 858 0.26 -38.49 -9.32
CA GLN A 858 1.30 -39.42 -9.79
C GLN A 858 2.06 -38.88 -11.01
N LEU A 859 1.39 -38.09 -11.86
CA LEU A 859 2.02 -37.37 -12.97
C LEU A 859 2.87 -36.18 -12.50
N ASN A 860 2.59 -35.64 -11.31
CA ASN A 860 3.40 -34.58 -10.72
C ASN A 860 4.77 -35.11 -10.29
N GLN A 861 5.78 -34.77 -11.07
CA GLN A 861 7.16 -35.19 -10.83
C GLN A 861 7.90 -34.30 -9.82
N HIS A 862 7.27 -33.22 -9.34
CA HIS A 862 7.85 -32.35 -8.33
C HIS A 862 7.75 -33.00 -6.94
N PRO A 863 8.81 -32.98 -6.10
CA PRO A 863 8.75 -33.55 -4.76
C PRO A 863 7.74 -32.77 -3.91
N VAL A 864 6.65 -33.43 -3.54
CA VAL A 864 5.73 -32.99 -2.48
C VAL A 864 6.32 -33.40 -1.13
N ASP A 865 6.16 -32.57 -0.12
CA ASP A 865 6.62 -32.90 1.24
C ASP A 865 5.96 -34.19 1.74
N ARG A 866 6.71 -35.01 2.50
CA ARG A 866 6.21 -36.32 2.96
C ARG A 866 4.99 -36.16 3.86
N SER A 867 5.01 -35.16 4.75
CA SER A 867 3.88 -34.84 5.63
C SER A 867 2.65 -34.42 4.85
N SER A 868 2.80 -33.56 3.82
CA SER A 868 1.71 -33.19 2.91
C SER A 868 1.15 -34.38 2.15
N THR A 869 2.00 -35.26 1.62
CA THR A 869 1.51 -36.47 0.94
C THR A 869 0.74 -37.37 1.90
N LEU A 870 1.27 -37.63 3.11
CA LEU A 870 0.59 -38.43 4.13
C LEU A 870 -0.79 -37.85 4.48
N LEU A 871 -0.87 -36.54 4.73
CA LEU A 871 -2.14 -35.87 5.03
C LEU A 871 -3.12 -35.98 3.86
N ASN A 872 -2.68 -35.76 2.62
CA ASN A 872 -3.55 -35.85 1.44
C ASN A 872 -4.02 -37.29 1.16
N LEU A 873 -3.22 -38.31 1.49
CA LEU A 873 -3.67 -39.70 1.44
C LEU A 873 -4.68 -40.01 2.57
N MET A 874 -4.51 -39.45 3.78
CA MET A 874 -5.51 -39.56 4.85
C MET A 874 -6.85 -38.93 4.42
N LYS A 875 -6.82 -37.80 3.73
CA LYS A 875 -8.02 -37.11 3.21
C LYS A 875 -8.88 -38.00 2.31
N VAL A 876 -8.29 -38.88 1.51
CA VAL A 876 -9.05 -39.82 0.65
C VAL A 876 -9.92 -40.75 1.47
N PHE A 877 -9.42 -41.27 2.60
CA PHE A 877 -10.26 -42.11 3.49
C PHE A 877 -11.29 -41.26 4.25
N MET A 878 -10.95 -40.02 4.60
CA MET A 878 -11.86 -39.11 5.30
C MET A 878 -13.08 -38.69 4.48
N LEU A 879 -13.13 -38.95 3.17
CA LEU A 879 -14.33 -38.70 2.36
C LEU A 879 -15.54 -39.53 2.84
N GLU A 880 -15.28 -40.69 3.45
CA GLU A 880 -16.32 -41.55 4.02
C GLU A 880 -16.78 -41.08 5.43
N HIS A 881 -16.12 -40.07 5.99
CA HIS A 881 -16.41 -39.58 7.33
C HIS A 881 -17.75 -38.85 7.38
N GLY A 882 -18.67 -39.29 8.25
CA GLY A 882 -19.98 -38.66 8.42
C GLY A 882 -21.08 -39.15 7.46
N GLN A 883 -20.77 -40.11 6.58
CA GLN A 883 -21.74 -40.82 5.73
C GLN A 883 -22.60 -41.80 6.58
N GLN A 884 -23.44 -41.29 7.50
CA GLN A 884 -24.18 -42.13 8.45
C GLN A 884 -25.44 -42.79 7.87
N SER A 885 -25.84 -42.54 6.62
CA SER A 885 -27.12 -43.02 6.08
C SER A 885 -27.22 -42.98 4.54
N ALA A 886 -26.39 -43.72 3.81
CA ALA A 886 -26.66 -43.99 2.39
C ALA A 886 -26.45 -45.48 2.06
N SER A 887 -27.49 -46.27 2.33
CA SER A 887 -27.68 -47.59 1.76
C SER A 887 -27.98 -47.51 0.25
N THR A 888 -26.98 -47.15 -0.56
CA THR A 888 -27.06 -47.22 -2.03
C THR A 888 -25.69 -47.58 -2.60
N SER A 889 -25.38 -48.88 -2.60
CA SER A 889 -24.75 -49.63 -3.71
C SER A 889 -23.47 -49.16 -4.42
N ASP A 890 -22.78 -48.09 -4.00
CA ASP A 890 -21.46 -47.76 -4.51
C ASP A 890 -20.40 -48.19 -3.47
N SER A 891 -19.43 -48.98 -3.93
CA SER A 891 -18.30 -49.45 -3.13
C SER A 891 -17.52 -48.26 -2.55
N ASP A 892 -17.13 -48.34 -1.26
CA ASP A 892 -16.28 -47.33 -0.61
C ASP A 892 -15.14 -46.89 -1.53
N ILE A 893 -14.91 -45.58 -1.66
CA ILE A 893 -14.03 -45.00 -2.70
C ILE A 893 -12.61 -45.57 -2.61
N PHE A 894 -12.10 -45.77 -1.40
CA PHE A 894 -10.76 -46.30 -1.16
C PHE A 894 -10.59 -47.78 -1.55
N ARG A 895 -11.69 -48.51 -1.79
CA ARG A 895 -11.68 -49.91 -2.24
C ARG A 895 -11.65 -50.06 -3.75
N ASP A 896 -11.88 -48.98 -4.49
CA ASP A 896 -11.70 -48.98 -5.93
C ASP A 896 -10.27 -49.38 -6.31
N SER A 897 -10.14 -50.22 -7.32
CA SER A 897 -8.83 -50.77 -7.70
C SER A 897 -7.86 -49.69 -8.21
N THR A 898 -8.38 -48.69 -8.93
CA THR A 898 -7.55 -47.60 -9.45
C THR A 898 -7.08 -46.70 -8.30
N VAL A 899 -7.99 -46.32 -7.41
CA VAL A 899 -7.68 -45.54 -6.20
C VAL A 899 -6.65 -46.28 -5.33
N SER A 900 -6.86 -47.57 -5.04
CA SER A 900 -5.94 -48.35 -4.22
C SER A 900 -4.54 -48.48 -4.83
N LEU A 901 -4.44 -48.63 -6.16
CA LEU A 901 -3.14 -48.66 -6.85
C LEU A 901 -2.43 -47.30 -6.77
N ALA A 902 -3.16 -46.21 -6.96
CA ALA A 902 -2.61 -44.85 -6.89
C ALA A 902 -2.15 -44.50 -5.45
N LEU A 903 -2.95 -44.81 -4.43
CA LEU A 903 -2.58 -44.64 -3.02
C LEU A 903 -1.30 -45.42 -2.68
N SER A 904 -1.19 -46.67 -3.13
CA SER A 904 0.00 -47.51 -2.91
C SER A 904 1.24 -46.92 -3.61
N SER A 905 1.08 -46.47 -4.86
CA SER A 905 2.15 -45.84 -5.65
C SER A 905 2.70 -44.57 -4.97
N LEU A 906 1.82 -43.72 -4.45
CA LEU A 906 2.20 -42.48 -3.75
C LEU A 906 2.77 -42.73 -2.35
N LEU A 907 2.35 -43.80 -1.66
CA LEU A 907 2.83 -44.14 -0.31
C LEU A 907 4.19 -44.86 -0.33
N THR A 908 4.48 -45.66 -1.35
CA THR A 908 5.71 -46.47 -1.44
C THR A 908 7.02 -45.66 -1.32
N PRO A 909 7.16 -44.46 -1.91
CA PRO A 909 8.35 -43.63 -1.70
C PRO A 909 8.55 -43.15 -0.26
N ILE A 910 7.47 -43.06 0.53
CA ILE A 910 7.46 -42.54 1.91
C ILE A 910 7.92 -43.61 2.90
N THR A 911 7.80 -44.90 2.58
CA THR A 911 8.28 -45.98 3.45
C THR A 911 9.81 -46.13 3.44
N ARG A 912 10.50 -45.47 2.50
CA ARG A 912 11.96 -45.53 2.37
C ARG A 912 12.65 -44.60 3.37
N PRO A 913 13.70 -45.06 4.10
CA PRO A 913 14.46 -44.20 5.02
C PRO A 913 15.11 -43.02 4.31
N THR A 914 15.26 -41.91 5.04
CA THR A 914 15.93 -40.69 4.57
C THR A 914 17.26 -40.49 5.27
N ALA A 915 18.21 -39.90 4.54
CA ALA A 915 19.52 -39.55 5.07
C ALA A 915 19.42 -38.29 5.95
N GLY A 916 19.21 -38.47 7.26
CA GLY A 916 19.19 -37.41 8.27
C GLY A 916 17.82 -36.75 8.49
N GLN A 917 17.62 -36.15 9.67
CA GLN A 917 16.50 -35.25 9.94
C GLN A 917 16.80 -33.92 9.23
N ASN A 918 15.87 -33.46 8.40
CA ASN A 918 15.98 -32.14 7.78
C ASN A 918 15.25 -31.16 8.71
N PRO A 919 15.93 -30.26 9.44
CA PRO A 919 15.29 -29.40 10.44
C PRO A 919 14.29 -28.37 9.86
N ARG A 920 14.08 -28.39 8.54
CA ARG A 920 13.17 -27.52 7.79
C ARG A 920 11.90 -28.23 7.28
N SER A 921 11.77 -29.55 7.42
CA SER A 921 10.52 -30.23 7.04
C SER A 921 9.45 -30.04 8.12
N LEU A 922 8.25 -29.67 7.68
CA LEU A 922 7.10 -29.43 8.54
C LEU A 922 6.49 -30.74 9.01
N GLY A 923 6.05 -30.79 10.27
CA GLY A 923 5.29 -31.93 10.79
C GLY A 923 3.87 -32.00 10.20
N LEU A 924 3.19 -33.14 10.36
CA LEU A 924 1.77 -33.28 9.98
C LEU A 924 0.89 -32.23 10.63
N GLU A 925 1.14 -31.87 11.90
CA GLU A 925 0.39 -30.82 12.60
C GLU A 925 0.54 -29.45 11.92
N ASP A 926 1.74 -29.12 11.46
CA ASP A 926 2.02 -27.84 10.81
C ASP A 926 1.42 -27.79 9.41
N VAL A 927 1.53 -28.87 8.65
CA VAL A 927 0.93 -28.98 7.32
C VAL A 927 -0.59 -28.96 7.41
N ALA A 928 -1.19 -29.61 8.40
CA ALA A 928 -2.63 -29.66 8.57
C ALA A 928 -3.28 -28.30 8.87
N LYS A 929 -2.54 -27.34 9.45
CA LYS A 929 -3.05 -25.97 9.73
C LYS A 929 -3.54 -25.25 8.46
N SER A 930 -2.94 -25.53 7.31
CA SER A 930 -3.35 -24.90 6.04
C SER A 930 -4.75 -25.34 5.59
N PHE A 931 -5.14 -26.56 5.95
CA PHE A 931 -6.43 -27.16 5.60
C PHE A 931 -7.47 -27.01 6.72
N LEU A 932 -7.09 -27.29 7.96
CA LEU A 932 -8.00 -27.27 9.12
C LEU A 932 -8.20 -25.86 9.70
N GLY A 933 -7.33 -24.90 9.36
CA GLY A 933 -7.26 -23.59 10.00
C GLY A 933 -6.45 -23.60 11.31
N SER A 934 -6.22 -22.42 11.88
CA SER A 934 -5.49 -22.26 13.15
C SER A 934 -6.25 -22.80 14.37
N ASP A 935 -7.58 -22.89 14.26
CA ASP A 935 -8.46 -23.09 15.41
C ASP A 935 -8.77 -24.56 15.68
N VAL A 936 -8.52 -25.43 14.69
CA VAL A 936 -8.81 -26.87 14.78
C VAL A 936 -7.48 -27.64 14.88
N PRO A 937 -7.18 -28.27 16.04
CA PRO A 937 -5.96 -29.04 16.18
C PRO A 937 -6.01 -30.32 15.35
N PHE A 938 -4.87 -30.70 14.77
CA PHE A 938 -4.73 -31.94 14.00
C PHE A 938 -5.11 -33.20 14.81
N PHE A 939 -4.89 -33.19 16.13
CA PHE A 939 -5.30 -34.28 17.02
C PHE A 939 -6.79 -34.65 16.87
N ARG A 940 -7.67 -33.67 16.64
CA ARG A 940 -9.09 -33.92 16.41
C ARG A 940 -9.31 -34.66 15.08
N PHE A 941 -8.67 -34.20 14.01
CA PHE A 941 -8.71 -34.86 12.71
C PHE A 941 -8.20 -36.32 12.81
N TYR A 942 -7.11 -36.55 13.53
CA TYR A 942 -6.58 -37.90 13.74
C TYR A 942 -7.52 -38.79 14.57
N SER A 943 -8.18 -38.22 15.57
CA SER A 943 -9.18 -38.94 16.39
C SER A 943 -10.36 -39.41 15.52
N ASP A 944 -10.87 -38.52 14.68
CA ASP A 944 -11.94 -38.82 13.72
C ASP A 944 -11.49 -39.86 12.68
N PHE A 945 -10.25 -39.75 12.19
CA PHE A 945 -9.63 -40.71 11.26
C PHE A 945 -9.49 -42.12 11.85
N LEU A 946 -9.10 -42.21 13.13
CA LEU A 946 -8.96 -43.49 13.83
C LEU A 946 -10.33 -44.13 14.11
N ALA A 947 -11.32 -43.34 14.53
CA ALA A 947 -12.69 -43.83 14.70
C ALA A 947 -13.27 -44.34 13.36
N LEU A 948 -12.97 -43.64 12.25
CA LEU A 948 -13.36 -44.08 10.92
C LEU A 948 -12.72 -45.43 10.57
N TYR A 949 -11.44 -45.63 10.88
CA TYR A 949 -10.76 -46.90 10.67
C TYR A 949 -11.47 -48.06 11.38
N GLU A 950 -11.84 -47.90 12.65
CA GLU A 950 -12.54 -48.96 13.39
C GLU A 950 -13.93 -49.27 12.79
N SER A 951 -14.61 -48.25 12.26
CA SER A 951 -15.96 -48.38 11.75
C SER A 951 -16.07 -49.03 10.36
N ILE A 952 -15.20 -48.67 9.41
CA ILE A 952 -15.38 -49.03 7.99
C ILE A 952 -14.13 -49.59 7.29
N SER A 953 -12.97 -49.68 7.96
CA SER A 953 -11.74 -50.09 7.24
C SER A 953 -11.71 -51.57 6.84
N PHE A 954 -12.39 -52.45 7.58
CA PHE A 954 -12.27 -53.91 7.47
C PHE A 954 -10.81 -54.40 7.38
N SER A 955 -9.90 -53.83 8.19
CA SER A 955 -8.46 -54.15 8.19
C SER A 955 -7.72 -53.79 6.89
N HIS A 956 -8.16 -52.76 6.17
CA HIS A 956 -7.48 -52.29 4.96
C HIS A 956 -6.02 -51.89 5.23
N ILE A 957 -5.08 -52.42 4.43
CA ILE A 957 -3.64 -52.33 4.70
C ILE A 957 -3.14 -50.88 4.57
N LEU A 958 -3.51 -50.17 3.50
CA LEU A 958 -3.08 -48.79 3.27
C LEU A 958 -3.65 -47.83 4.32
N PHE A 959 -4.87 -48.09 4.80
CA PHE A 959 -5.48 -47.28 5.87
C PHE A 959 -4.71 -47.50 7.18
N ALA A 960 -4.44 -48.76 7.53
CA ALA A 960 -3.65 -49.11 8.71
C ALA A 960 -2.24 -48.50 8.69
N GLN A 961 -1.60 -48.40 7.52
CA GLN A 961 -0.30 -47.74 7.38
C GLN A 961 -0.34 -46.25 7.74
N LEU A 962 -1.38 -45.54 7.33
CA LEU A 962 -1.54 -44.11 7.59
C LEU A 962 -1.89 -43.79 9.06
N LEU A 963 -2.29 -44.77 9.88
CA LEU A 963 -2.46 -44.56 11.32
C LEU A 963 -1.13 -44.38 12.06
N LEU A 964 -0.02 -44.90 11.49
CA LEU A 964 1.25 -45.03 12.18
C LEU A 964 2.04 -43.72 12.30
N PRO A 965 2.14 -42.81 11.30
CA PRO A 965 3.04 -41.66 11.36
C PRO A 965 2.90 -40.78 12.62
N PRO A 966 1.68 -40.44 13.10
CA PRO A 966 1.52 -39.63 14.33
C PRO A 966 1.97 -40.34 15.63
N LEU A 967 2.31 -41.63 15.57
CA LEU A 967 2.85 -42.38 16.72
C LEU A 967 4.36 -42.21 16.90
N ALA A 968 5.03 -41.51 15.98
CA ALA A 968 6.44 -41.16 16.11
C ALA A 968 6.72 -40.43 17.43
N MET A 969 7.90 -40.65 18.03
CA MET A 969 8.27 -40.05 19.32
C MET A 969 8.46 -38.53 19.26
N SER A 970 8.44 -37.95 18.06
CA SER A 970 8.40 -36.49 17.86
C SER A 970 7.03 -35.87 18.14
N TYR A 971 5.95 -36.67 18.11
CA TYR A 971 4.60 -36.20 18.39
C TYR A 971 4.25 -36.31 19.88
N PRO A 972 3.32 -35.47 20.37
CA PRO A 972 2.78 -35.56 21.72
C PRO A 972 2.33 -36.98 22.09
N VAL A 973 2.47 -37.32 23.37
CA VAL A 973 2.13 -38.65 23.90
C VAL A 973 0.66 -39.02 23.69
N ASP A 974 -0.22 -38.02 23.57
CA ASP A 974 -1.67 -38.19 23.42
C ASP A 974 -2.05 -39.03 22.18
N TYR A 975 -1.32 -38.92 21.06
CA TYR A 975 -1.57 -39.74 19.87
C TYR A 975 -1.33 -41.23 20.14
N ARG A 976 -0.30 -41.55 20.93
CA ARG A 976 0.03 -42.93 21.34
C ARG A 976 -0.98 -43.45 22.36
N LYS A 977 -1.36 -42.64 23.35
CA LYS A 977 -2.42 -42.97 24.32
C LYS A 977 -3.74 -43.31 23.62
N LEU A 978 -4.15 -42.51 22.65
CA LEU A 978 -5.38 -42.71 21.90
C LEU A 978 -5.42 -44.08 21.21
N LEU A 979 -4.34 -44.48 20.54
CA LEU A 979 -4.31 -45.77 19.83
C LEU A 979 -4.06 -46.97 20.78
N TRP A 980 -3.15 -46.84 21.75
CA TRP A 980 -2.70 -47.97 22.56
C TRP A 980 -3.62 -48.26 23.75
N ALA A 981 -4.15 -47.22 24.40
CA ALA A 981 -5.02 -47.36 25.57
C ALA A 981 -6.50 -47.31 25.18
N GLU A 982 -6.92 -46.27 24.45
CA GLU A 982 -8.35 -46.00 24.22
C GLU A 982 -8.94 -46.87 23.10
N GLN A 983 -8.22 -47.04 21.99
CA GLN A 983 -8.66 -47.80 20.81
C GLN A 983 -7.81 -49.04 20.54
N SER A 984 -7.52 -49.80 21.59
CA SER A 984 -6.72 -51.04 21.50
C SER A 984 -7.34 -52.13 20.62
N SER A 985 -8.64 -52.04 20.29
CA SER A 985 -9.32 -52.89 19.31
C SER A 985 -8.72 -52.76 17.91
N ALA A 986 -8.46 -51.53 17.46
CA ALA A 986 -7.86 -51.24 16.15
C ALA A 986 -6.48 -51.92 15.98
N LEU A 987 -5.69 -52.05 17.05
CA LEU A 987 -4.36 -52.70 16.98
C LEU A 987 -4.44 -54.15 16.49
N ARG A 988 -5.53 -54.86 16.78
CA ARG A 988 -5.70 -56.25 16.35
C ARG A 988 -5.82 -56.38 14.83
N THR A 989 -6.19 -55.32 14.13
CA THR A 989 -6.40 -55.32 12.67
C THR A 989 -5.22 -54.69 11.91
N VAL A 990 -4.31 -53.98 12.59
CA VAL A 990 -3.07 -53.47 12.00
C VAL A 990 -2.11 -54.63 11.71
N ARG A 991 -1.74 -54.82 10.44
CA ARG A 991 -0.88 -55.92 9.94
C ARG A 991 0.28 -55.42 9.07
N THR A 992 0.74 -54.19 9.32
CA THR A 992 1.80 -53.52 8.56
C THR A 992 3.16 -54.17 8.81
N LYS A 993 3.89 -54.54 7.74
CA LYS A 993 5.28 -54.99 7.86
C LYS A 993 6.18 -53.80 8.13
N ILE A 994 7.32 -54.04 8.80
CA ILE A 994 8.31 -53.00 9.12
C ILE A 994 8.78 -52.25 7.85
N SER A 995 8.92 -52.94 6.72
CA SER A 995 9.31 -52.36 5.43
C SER A 995 8.28 -51.38 4.85
N ASP A 996 7.03 -51.48 5.31
CA ASP A 996 5.89 -50.78 4.74
C ASP A 996 5.36 -49.69 5.70
N VAL A 997 6.09 -49.42 6.79
CA VAL A 997 5.76 -48.33 7.72
C VAL A 997 6.13 -47.00 7.05
N PRO A 998 5.18 -46.06 6.88
CA PRO A 998 5.50 -44.76 6.32
C PRO A 998 6.37 -43.96 7.28
N LEU A 999 7.44 -43.34 6.74
CA LEU A 999 8.40 -42.58 7.51
C LEU A 999 8.30 -41.11 7.11
N GLU A 1000 7.87 -40.25 8.03
CA GLU A 1000 7.87 -38.81 7.80
C GLU A 1000 9.31 -38.29 7.63
N GLN A 1001 10.20 -38.70 8.52
CA GLN A 1001 11.62 -38.33 8.53
C GLN A 1001 12.49 -39.46 9.10
N GLY A 1002 13.76 -39.48 8.70
CA GLY A 1002 14.77 -40.40 9.21
C GLY A 1002 14.50 -41.87 8.89
N SER A 1003 14.60 -42.72 9.91
CA SER A 1003 14.42 -44.17 9.82
C SER A 1003 13.37 -44.63 10.83
N ILE A 1004 13.04 -45.92 10.80
CA ILE A 1004 12.10 -46.54 11.76
C ILE A 1004 12.43 -46.27 13.25
N ARG A 1005 13.67 -45.87 13.57
CA ARG A 1005 14.08 -45.49 14.94
C ARG A 1005 13.25 -44.34 15.54
N VAL A 1006 12.64 -43.49 14.70
CA VAL A 1006 11.81 -42.36 15.16
C VAL A 1006 10.60 -42.83 15.99
N PHE A 1007 10.15 -44.08 15.83
CA PHE A 1007 9.08 -44.66 16.64
C PHE A 1007 9.52 -45.21 17.99
N TYR A 1008 10.81 -45.21 18.32
CA TYR A 1008 11.33 -45.81 19.56
C TYR A 1008 12.42 -44.97 20.25
N VAL A 1009 12.74 -43.78 19.71
CA VAL A 1009 13.78 -42.88 20.22
C VAL A 1009 13.25 -41.43 20.26
N PRO A 1010 13.29 -40.74 21.41
CA PRO A 1010 13.67 -41.25 22.74
C PRO A 1010 12.75 -42.38 23.20
N ARG A 1011 13.20 -43.16 24.17
CA ARG A 1011 12.40 -44.27 24.72
C ARG A 1011 11.19 -43.66 25.46
N GLU A 1012 10.02 -44.26 25.28
CA GLU A 1012 8.81 -43.85 26.02
C GLU A 1012 9.01 -44.08 27.52
N GLU A 1013 8.69 -43.07 28.32
CA GLU A 1013 8.82 -43.08 29.78
C GLU A 1013 7.45 -43.02 30.48
N ASP A 1014 6.37 -42.67 29.76
CA ASP A 1014 5.02 -42.64 30.30
C ASP A 1014 4.50 -44.08 30.54
N PRO A 1015 4.17 -44.47 31.78
CA PRO A 1015 3.72 -45.83 32.08
C PRO A 1015 2.29 -46.13 31.62
N ASP A 1016 1.49 -45.12 31.28
CA ASP A 1016 0.12 -45.29 30.76
C ASP A 1016 0.10 -45.69 29.27
N VAL A 1017 1.28 -45.67 28.63
CA VAL A 1017 1.54 -45.90 27.19
C VAL A 1017 2.39 -47.15 27.02
#